data_AF-A0A653MKB1-F1
#
_entry.id   AF-A0A653MKB1-F1
#
_cell.length_a   1.000
_cell.length_b   1.000
_cell.length_c   1.000
_cell.angle_alpha   90.00
_cell.angle_beta   90.00
_cell.angle_gamma   90.00
#
_symmetry.space_group_name_H-M   'P 1'
#
loop_
_entity.id
_entity.type
_entity.pdbx_description
1 polymer ?
#
loop_
_entity_poly.entity_id
_entity_poly.type
_entity_poly.pdbx_seq_one_letter_code
_entity_poly.pdbx_strand_id
1 'polypeptide(L)'
;MSEDTTIPPVKIPALPDLARMPAVRKFKDALMTRGHHAHAANAISLAVCDPAAARRQLDEPGRMRVEGGYLEVVHVDVWTPALIPYPVNPRTSTTYAYPAEDREDRKAPLPDLVPALDDAACELVIPPMPTVDLISALDAQTEYLRATNNLQESVGLLGIRQPMLLLPLVVASPDSEEWTESKADTAVLSTVDGSSRLTAAYAHLDVEPSEVLLRLAPNERALRQRVGNVLTLAGRSLDALSDEEISQLRVIAAPASIIVGFVRDDSASTLADAIYSRLGTLHVDPPRPWSTSNRLDVQLDVALRALESAGRIEPAEAAWLGAHLDAEETRNAGFRTDPDVRAAYLLKQLGKRDSITSQALRALTSKSKVTPRMRAELVAEGTIRSFRSSLTDSQITSTRALLTAIYQMDELQSGWTVQPRADLAKDTGFAADAVAELETVGGPGPHIRRVLALASYWLARHRVIARQTRGGQEDRRDITAVLSLMVNDEHGVRQLIAVIHDGRSGQAPRRIDAAGGTVVAANGEPVLLDSAWIRQTWQLKSDEPETDEEPLASPAATLLKRQNSLALSLKGTREALKKLDDPKNEDGTPLVETLGLPPEFVASLLSEVVAFQQRLLLLGVYGSARTPDDLENEDL
;
A
#
# COMPACT_ATOMS: atom_id res chain seq x y z
N MET A 1 25.70 35.95 20.82
CA MET A 1 24.41 36.67 20.73
C MET A 1 23.81 36.26 19.40
N SER A 2 22.95 35.24 19.40
CA SER A 2 22.19 34.88 18.20
C SER A 2 21.10 35.92 18.03
N GLU A 3 21.07 36.60 16.89
CA GLU A 3 19.96 37.46 16.53
C GLU A 3 18.69 36.61 16.51
N ASP A 4 17.78 36.97 17.41
CA ASP A 4 16.43 36.46 17.51
C ASP A 4 15.66 36.99 16.29
N THR A 5 15.75 36.26 15.17
CA THR A 5 14.93 36.52 13.97
C THR A 5 13.48 36.16 14.27
N THR A 6 12.82 37.03 15.03
CA THR A 6 11.38 37.00 15.25
C THR A 6 10.72 37.31 13.90
N ILE A 7 10.10 36.28 13.30
CA ILE A 7 9.27 36.43 12.10
C ILE A 7 8.19 37.46 12.44
N PRO A 8 8.05 38.57 11.69
CA PRO A 8 7.09 39.60 12.02
C PRO A 8 5.67 39.01 12.05
N PRO A 9 4.84 39.35 13.06
CA PRO A 9 3.52 38.78 13.20
C PRO A 9 2.68 39.07 11.96
N VAL A 10 2.20 38.01 11.32
CA VAL A 10 1.32 38.12 10.16
C VAL A 10 0.00 38.73 10.62
N LYS A 11 -0.45 39.76 9.90
CA LYS A 11 -1.74 40.42 10.16
C LYS A 11 -2.86 39.39 10.15
N ILE A 12 -3.74 39.46 11.15
CA ILE A 12 -4.97 38.67 11.17
C ILE A 12 -5.80 39.07 9.94
N PRO A 13 -6.25 38.11 9.10
CA PRO A 13 -7.10 38.43 7.97
C PRO A 13 -8.39 39.11 8.44
N ALA A 14 -8.94 40.01 7.63
CA ALA A 14 -10.24 40.60 7.92
C ALA A 14 -11.30 39.49 7.91
N LEU A 15 -11.81 39.14 9.08
CA LEU A 15 -12.77 38.05 9.22
C LEU A 15 -14.16 38.52 8.78
N PRO A 16 -14.90 37.70 8.00
CA PRO A 16 -16.25 38.03 7.59
C PRO A 16 -17.22 37.93 8.77
N ASP A 17 -18.28 38.74 8.73
CA ASP A 17 -19.42 38.58 9.64
C ASP A 17 -20.18 37.28 9.35
N LEU A 18 -20.88 36.76 10.35
CA LEU A 18 -21.81 35.65 10.14
C LEU A 18 -22.88 36.03 9.12
N ALA A 19 -22.94 35.28 8.01
CA ALA A 19 -23.92 35.47 6.96
C ALA A 19 -25.36 35.44 7.50
N ARG A 20 -26.22 36.29 6.91
CA ARG A 20 -27.65 36.32 7.24
C ARG A 20 -28.34 35.07 6.68
N MET A 21 -29.26 34.50 7.44
CA MET A 21 -29.97 33.27 7.05
C MET A 21 -30.69 33.30 5.70
N PRO A 22 -31.27 34.42 5.24
CA PRO A 22 -31.82 34.49 3.90
C PRO A 22 -30.79 34.25 2.78
N ALA A 23 -29.53 34.65 2.97
CA ALA A 23 -28.45 34.39 2.00
C ALA A 23 -28.06 32.91 2.00
N VAL A 24 -27.94 32.31 3.20
CA VAL A 24 -27.69 30.87 3.38
C VAL A 24 -28.77 30.04 2.68
N ARG A 25 -30.06 30.33 2.93
CA ARG A 25 -31.20 29.62 2.32
C ARG A 25 -31.20 29.74 0.79
N LYS A 26 -31.00 30.95 0.25
CA LYS A 26 -30.93 31.15 -1.21
C LYS A 26 -29.78 30.38 -1.87
N PHE A 27 -28.65 30.23 -1.18
CA PHE A 27 -27.54 29.44 -1.69
C PHE A 27 -27.83 27.94 -1.61
N LYS A 28 -28.42 27.48 -0.51
CA LYS A 28 -28.93 26.10 -0.38
C LYS A 28 -29.91 25.76 -1.51
N ASP A 29 -30.90 26.61 -1.76
CA ASP A 29 -31.92 26.39 -2.80
C ASP A 29 -31.27 26.31 -4.20
N ALA A 30 -30.23 27.13 -4.45
CA ALA A 30 -29.47 27.09 -5.70
C ALA A 30 -28.66 25.79 -5.86
N LEU A 31 -28.05 25.28 -4.78
CA LEU A 31 -27.36 23.98 -4.79
C LEU A 31 -28.34 22.83 -5.06
N MET A 32 -29.51 22.86 -4.42
CA MET A 32 -30.57 21.86 -4.66
C MET A 32 -31.07 21.89 -6.11
N THR A 33 -31.17 23.09 -6.70
CA THR A 33 -31.51 23.23 -8.13
C THR A 33 -30.48 22.58 -9.06
N ARG A 34 -29.22 22.45 -8.60
CA ARG A 34 -28.15 21.76 -9.31
C ARG A 34 -28.09 20.24 -9.06
N GLY A 35 -29.00 19.70 -8.26
CA GLY A 35 -29.08 18.26 -7.97
C GLY A 35 -28.47 17.83 -6.63
N HIS A 36 -28.01 18.76 -5.79
CA HIS A 36 -27.57 18.40 -4.43
C HIS A 36 -28.74 17.98 -3.54
N HIS A 37 -28.53 16.95 -2.72
CA HIS A 37 -29.52 16.55 -1.71
C HIS A 37 -29.65 17.62 -0.62
N ALA A 38 -30.82 17.64 0.03
CA ALA A 38 -31.14 18.71 0.98
C ALA A 38 -30.14 18.80 2.15
N HIS A 39 -29.62 17.66 2.63
CA HIS A 39 -28.63 17.60 3.71
C HIS A 39 -27.28 18.17 3.27
N ALA A 40 -26.76 17.76 2.12
CA ALA A 40 -25.49 18.25 1.60
C ALA A 40 -25.54 19.72 1.22
N ALA A 41 -26.60 20.17 0.53
CA ALA A 41 -26.83 21.58 0.24
C ALA A 41 -26.86 22.42 1.52
N ASN A 42 -27.48 21.90 2.59
CA ASN A 42 -27.49 22.54 3.90
C ASN A 42 -26.07 22.67 4.49
N ALA A 43 -25.33 21.57 4.53
CA ALA A 43 -23.96 21.53 5.06
C ALA A 43 -23.03 22.51 4.32
N ILE A 44 -23.07 22.51 2.98
CA ILE A 44 -22.32 23.46 2.15
C ILE A 44 -22.72 24.89 2.49
N SER A 45 -24.02 25.18 2.50
CA SER A 45 -24.51 26.56 2.70
C SER A 45 -24.18 27.15 4.06
N LEU A 46 -24.08 26.31 5.09
CA LEU A 46 -23.71 26.70 6.45
C LEU A 46 -22.20 26.85 6.65
N ALA A 47 -21.40 26.05 5.92
CA ALA A 47 -19.95 26.11 6.03
C ALA A 47 -19.35 27.37 5.38
N VAL A 48 -19.98 27.92 4.34
CA VAL A 48 -19.45 29.07 3.60
C VAL A 48 -19.58 30.39 4.38
N CYS A 49 -18.50 31.18 4.38
CA CYS A 49 -18.47 32.50 5.02
C CYS A 49 -19.34 33.54 4.29
N ASP A 50 -19.31 33.59 2.95
CA ASP A 50 -20.17 34.45 2.11
C ASP A 50 -21.01 33.62 1.10
N PRO A 51 -22.19 33.13 1.52
CA PRO A 51 -23.10 32.38 0.65
C PRO A 51 -23.58 33.17 -0.58
N ALA A 52 -23.62 34.50 -0.50
CA ALA A 52 -24.08 35.32 -1.62
C ALA A 52 -23.02 35.39 -2.73
N ALA A 53 -21.74 35.49 -2.36
CA ALA A 53 -20.63 35.36 -3.30
C ALA A 53 -20.56 33.95 -3.89
N ALA A 54 -20.66 32.91 -3.06
CA ALA A 54 -20.66 31.52 -3.51
C ALA A 54 -21.75 31.23 -4.53
N ARG A 55 -22.98 31.69 -4.25
CA ARG A 55 -24.12 31.53 -5.17
C ARG A 55 -23.88 32.14 -6.55
N ARG A 56 -23.19 33.29 -6.62
CA ARG A 56 -22.85 33.92 -7.93
C ARG A 56 -21.86 33.07 -8.74
N GLN A 57 -21.00 32.30 -8.09
CA GLN A 57 -20.07 31.41 -8.78
C GLN A 57 -20.74 30.13 -9.29
N LEU A 58 -21.95 29.78 -8.83
CA LEU A 58 -22.65 28.58 -9.32
C LEU A 58 -23.11 28.71 -10.79
N ASP A 59 -23.24 29.93 -11.31
CA ASP A 59 -23.61 30.17 -12.70
C ASP A 59 -22.45 29.86 -13.66
N GLU A 60 -21.20 30.07 -13.21
CA GLU A 60 -19.98 29.78 -13.94
C GLU A 60 -18.90 29.25 -12.97
N PRO A 61 -19.02 27.97 -12.54
CA PRO A 61 -18.09 27.39 -11.59
C PRO A 61 -16.71 27.18 -12.23
N GLY A 62 -15.66 27.23 -11.40
CA GLY A 62 -14.32 26.86 -11.81
C GLY A 62 -14.28 25.39 -12.22
N ARG A 63 -13.40 25.03 -13.17
CA ARG A 63 -13.26 23.66 -13.65
C ARG A 63 -11.90 23.08 -13.32
N MET A 64 -11.88 21.88 -12.75
CA MET A 64 -10.67 21.13 -12.43
C MET A 64 -10.67 19.81 -13.18
N ARG A 65 -9.69 19.59 -14.07
CA ARG A 65 -9.56 18.32 -14.80
C ARG A 65 -9.18 17.20 -13.83
N VAL A 66 -9.93 16.11 -13.92
CA VAL A 66 -9.70 14.86 -13.20
C VAL A 66 -9.79 13.70 -14.20
N GLU A 67 -9.45 12.51 -13.74
CA GLU A 67 -9.75 11.31 -14.51
C GLU A 67 -11.28 11.14 -14.65
N GLY A 68 -11.71 10.76 -15.85
CA GLY A 68 -13.13 10.55 -16.15
C GLY A 68 -13.97 11.82 -16.31
N GLY A 69 -13.40 13.04 -16.25
CA GLY A 69 -14.20 14.26 -16.40
C GLY A 69 -13.57 15.56 -15.88
N TYR A 70 -14.41 16.49 -15.44
CA TYR A 70 -14.01 17.71 -14.74
C TYR A 70 -14.88 17.91 -13.49
N LEU A 71 -14.25 18.26 -12.38
CA LEU A 71 -14.94 18.75 -11.19
C LEU A 71 -15.28 20.22 -11.37
N GLU A 72 -16.51 20.60 -11.06
CA GLU A 72 -16.94 21.98 -10.94
C GLU A 72 -16.77 22.44 -9.50
N VAL A 73 -16.09 23.57 -9.30
CA VAL A 73 -15.73 24.08 -7.97
C VAL A 73 -16.10 25.55 -7.79
N VAL A 74 -16.46 25.91 -6.56
CA VAL A 74 -16.57 27.31 -6.12
C VAL A 74 -15.45 27.65 -5.15
N HIS A 75 -14.81 28.80 -5.33
CA HIS A 75 -13.70 29.27 -4.51
C HIS A 75 -14.18 30.29 -3.48
N VAL A 76 -14.14 29.90 -2.20
CA VAL A 76 -14.74 30.65 -1.09
C VAL A 76 -13.96 30.43 0.19
N ASP A 77 -14.14 31.31 1.18
CA ASP A 77 -13.75 31.02 2.55
C ASP A 77 -14.84 30.22 3.26
N VAL A 78 -14.42 29.29 4.11
CA VAL A 78 -15.29 28.44 4.92
C VAL A 78 -14.94 28.49 6.39
N TRP A 79 -15.94 28.25 7.24
CA TRP A 79 -15.77 28.08 8.67
C TRP A 79 -15.14 26.71 8.96
N THR A 80 -13.94 26.73 9.53
CA THR A 80 -13.18 25.52 9.84
C THR A 80 -13.93 24.52 10.75
N PRO A 81 -14.72 24.96 11.76
CA PRO A 81 -15.56 24.06 12.57
C PRO A 81 -16.73 23.37 11.84
N ALA A 82 -16.96 23.68 10.55
CA ALA A 82 -17.98 23.05 9.72
C ALA A 82 -17.44 21.91 8.84
N LEU A 83 -16.14 21.65 8.92
CA LEU A 83 -15.44 20.68 8.09
C LEU A 83 -15.09 19.44 8.90
N ILE A 84 -14.72 18.33 8.25
CA ILE A 84 -14.02 17.20 8.87
C ILE A 84 -12.83 16.75 8.02
N PRO A 85 -11.83 16.07 8.59
CA PRO A 85 -10.83 15.35 7.82
C PRO A 85 -11.48 14.31 6.89
N TYR A 86 -10.79 13.94 5.80
CA TYR A 86 -11.25 12.89 4.89
C TYR A 86 -11.21 11.49 5.54
N PRO A 87 -12.37 10.87 5.82
CA PRO A 87 -12.45 9.71 6.70
C PRO A 87 -11.69 8.48 6.16
N VAL A 88 -11.68 8.28 4.84
CA VAL A 88 -11.03 7.14 4.18
C VAL A 88 -9.62 7.47 3.67
N ASN A 89 -8.84 8.24 4.43
CA ASN A 89 -7.49 8.63 4.01
C ASN A 89 -6.53 7.43 3.97
N PRO A 90 -5.95 7.10 2.79
CA PRO A 90 -5.07 5.94 2.68
C PRO A 90 -3.82 5.97 3.56
N ARG A 91 -3.44 7.14 4.11
CA ARG A 91 -2.28 7.27 5.00
C ARG A 91 -2.42 6.47 6.29
N THR A 92 -3.64 6.20 6.73
CA THR A 92 -3.94 5.43 7.94
C THR A 92 -4.17 3.94 7.65
N SER A 93 -3.98 3.45 6.42
CA SER A 93 -4.24 2.03 6.11
C SER A 93 -3.40 1.05 6.93
N THR A 94 -2.26 1.49 7.49
CA THR A 94 -1.43 0.69 8.40
C THR A 94 -1.87 0.71 9.87
N THR A 95 -2.79 1.59 10.27
CA THR A 95 -3.26 1.69 11.66
C THR A 95 -4.45 0.78 11.96
N TYR A 96 -5.11 0.25 10.93
CA TYR A 96 -6.28 -0.64 11.06
C TYR A 96 -5.88 -2.11 10.87
N ALA A 97 -6.71 -3.03 11.38
CA ALA A 97 -6.64 -4.44 11.02
C ALA A 97 -7.72 -4.73 9.98
N TYR A 98 -7.41 -5.60 9.01
CA TYR A 98 -8.42 -6.03 8.06
C TYR A 98 -9.33 -7.09 8.71
N PRO A 99 -10.65 -7.10 8.43
CA PRO A 99 -11.59 -8.09 8.97
C PRO A 99 -11.11 -9.54 8.83
N ALA A 100 -10.44 -9.89 7.73
CA ALA A 100 -9.90 -11.24 7.52
C ALA A 100 -8.74 -11.65 8.46
N GLU A 101 -8.27 -10.76 9.34
CA GLU A 101 -7.33 -11.08 10.42
C GLU A 101 -8.03 -11.66 11.66
N ASP A 102 -9.36 -11.48 11.77
CA ASP A 102 -10.21 -12.00 12.86
C ASP A 102 -9.72 -11.58 14.26
N ARG A 103 -9.42 -10.28 14.40
CA ARG A 103 -8.93 -9.67 15.65
C ARG A 103 -9.94 -8.68 16.21
N GLU A 104 -10.53 -9.04 17.34
CA GLU A 104 -11.48 -8.19 18.08
C GLU A 104 -10.86 -6.88 18.60
N ASP A 105 -9.53 -6.84 18.81
CA ASP A 105 -8.84 -5.71 19.44
C ASP A 105 -8.45 -4.57 18.49
N ARG A 106 -8.69 -4.72 17.17
CA ARG A 106 -8.34 -3.71 16.18
C ARG A 106 -9.49 -3.42 15.22
N LYS A 107 -9.69 -2.13 14.96
CA LYS A 107 -10.80 -1.62 14.15
C LYS A 107 -10.56 -1.90 12.67
N ALA A 108 -11.63 -2.27 11.97
CA ALA A 108 -11.65 -2.43 10.52
C ALA A 108 -11.39 -1.09 9.80
N PRO A 109 -10.85 -1.10 8.57
CA PRO A 109 -10.88 0.09 7.73
C PRO A 109 -12.34 0.50 7.49
N LEU A 110 -12.57 1.80 7.37
CA LEU A 110 -13.88 2.29 6.94
C LEU A 110 -14.25 1.73 5.56
N PRO A 111 -15.54 1.48 5.31
CA PRO A 111 -16.00 1.11 3.97
C PRO A 111 -15.69 2.23 2.96
N ASP A 112 -15.58 1.85 1.70
CA ASP A 112 -15.38 2.79 0.62
C ASP A 112 -16.54 3.79 0.52
N LEU A 113 -16.20 5.03 0.19
CA LEU A 113 -17.21 6.04 -0.09
C LEU A 113 -17.86 5.75 -1.44
N VAL A 114 -19.18 5.72 -1.47
CA VAL A 114 -19.95 5.46 -2.70
C VAL A 114 -20.54 6.76 -3.23
N PRO A 115 -20.68 6.94 -4.55
CA PRO A 115 -21.44 8.06 -5.09
C PRO A 115 -22.90 7.98 -4.61
N ALA A 116 -23.54 9.13 -4.45
CA ALA A 116 -24.99 9.15 -4.22
C ALA A 116 -25.73 8.50 -5.41
N LEU A 117 -26.87 7.85 -5.14
CA LEU A 117 -27.64 7.13 -6.17
C LEU A 117 -28.19 8.04 -7.27
N ASP A 118 -28.45 9.32 -6.96
CA ASP A 118 -28.81 10.30 -7.97
C ASP A 118 -27.56 10.73 -8.74
N ASP A 119 -27.51 10.41 -10.03
CA ASP A 119 -26.41 10.76 -10.92
C ASP A 119 -26.16 12.26 -11.03
N ALA A 120 -27.17 13.09 -10.74
CA ALA A 120 -27.04 14.55 -10.70
C ALA A 120 -26.42 15.06 -9.39
N ALA A 121 -26.44 14.27 -8.32
CA ALA A 121 -25.90 14.66 -7.03
C ALA A 121 -24.37 14.61 -7.03
N CYS A 122 -23.76 15.67 -6.51
CA CYS A 122 -22.31 15.78 -6.44
C CYS A 122 -21.80 15.55 -5.01
N GLU A 123 -22.15 14.39 -4.45
CA GLU A 123 -21.86 13.99 -3.07
C GLU A 123 -21.36 12.55 -3.03
N LEU A 124 -20.52 12.26 -2.02
CA LEU A 124 -20.24 10.88 -1.65
C LEU A 124 -20.96 10.52 -0.36
N VAL A 125 -21.30 9.25 -0.23
CA VAL A 125 -22.02 8.68 0.88
C VAL A 125 -21.07 7.82 1.69
N ILE A 126 -21.07 8.01 3.01
CA ILE A 126 -20.52 7.04 3.96
C ILE A 126 -21.61 5.96 4.14
N PRO A 127 -21.36 4.71 3.74
CA PRO A 127 -22.33 3.62 3.90
C PRO A 127 -22.78 3.44 5.35
N PRO A 128 -23.95 2.81 5.58
CA PRO A 128 -24.46 2.54 6.93
C PRO A 128 -23.41 1.83 7.79
N MET A 129 -23.06 2.43 8.93
CA MET A 129 -22.11 1.86 9.87
C MET A 129 -22.29 2.46 11.27
N PRO A 130 -21.84 1.78 12.35
CA PRO A 130 -21.95 2.33 13.69
C PRO A 130 -21.23 3.69 13.80
N THR A 131 -21.93 4.70 14.32
CA THR A 131 -21.39 6.07 14.46
C THR A 131 -20.09 6.11 15.28
N VAL A 132 -19.95 5.20 16.26
CA VAL A 132 -18.75 5.05 17.08
C VAL A 132 -17.52 4.67 16.25
N ASP A 133 -17.70 3.88 15.19
CA ASP A 133 -16.60 3.44 14.33
C ASP A 133 -16.14 4.55 13.40
N LEU A 134 -17.09 5.33 12.85
CA LEU A 134 -16.78 6.53 12.06
C LEU A 134 -15.99 7.56 12.88
N ILE A 135 -16.44 7.85 14.10
CA ILE A 135 -15.74 8.77 15.03
C ILE A 135 -14.35 8.24 15.32
N SER A 136 -14.25 6.97 15.68
CA SER A 136 -12.98 6.32 16.00
C SER A 136 -11.97 6.40 14.85
N ALA A 137 -12.43 6.24 13.61
CA ALA A 137 -11.58 6.35 12.43
C ALA A 137 -11.07 7.78 12.23
N LEU A 138 -11.92 8.79 12.44
CA LEU A 138 -11.55 10.21 12.35
C LEU A 138 -10.59 10.63 13.47
N ASP A 139 -10.77 10.12 14.69
CA ASP A 139 -9.87 10.37 15.82
C ASP A 139 -8.49 9.77 15.54
N ALA A 140 -8.43 8.51 15.13
CA ALA A 140 -7.19 7.84 14.74
C ALA A 140 -6.47 8.56 13.60
N GLN A 141 -7.22 9.08 12.63
CA GLN A 141 -6.68 9.89 11.55
C GLN A 141 -6.12 11.22 12.04
N THR A 142 -6.84 11.91 12.91
CA THR A 142 -6.42 13.20 13.48
C THR A 142 -5.14 13.01 14.28
N GLU A 143 -5.07 11.99 15.12
CA GLU A 143 -3.88 11.62 15.88
C GLU A 143 -2.70 11.30 14.96
N TYR A 144 -2.90 10.44 13.95
CA TYR A 144 -1.87 10.09 12.98
C TYR A 144 -1.33 11.32 12.24
N LEU A 145 -2.20 12.22 11.77
CA LEU A 145 -1.79 13.41 11.04
C LEU A 145 -1.05 14.41 11.93
N ARG A 146 -1.47 14.56 13.20
CA ARG A 146 -0.74 15.38 14.19
C ARG A 146 0.64 14.78 14.49
N ALA A 147 0.76 13.46 14.59
CA ALA A 147 2.04 12.80 14.85
C ALA A 147 3.00 12.83 13.66
N THR A 148 2.49 12.64 12.44
CA THR A 148 3.33 12.47 11.24
C THR A 148 3.56 13.76 10.48
N ASN A 149 2.64 14.72 10.53
CA ASN A 149 2.73 16.00 9.82
C ASN A 149 2.15 17.13 10.68
N ASN A 150 2.79 17.39 11.83
CA ASN A 150 2.37 18.44 12.74
C ASN A 150 2.54 19.83 12.10
N LEU A 151 1.43 20.47 11.74
CA LEU A 151 1.40 21.82 11.20
C LEU A 151 0.91 22.86 12.21
N GLN A 152 0.68 22.48 13.47
CA GLN A 152 0.04 23.32 14.49
C GLN A 152 0.70 24.69 14.59
N GLU A 153 2.00 24.76 14.86
CA GLU A 153 2.74 26.03 14.97
C GLU A 153 2.58 26.90 13.71
N SER A 154 2.82 26.32 12.53
CA SER A 154 2.72 27.06 11.27
C SER A 154 1.30 27.57 10.98
N VAL A 155 0.27 26.78 11.30
CA VAL A 155 -1.13 27.13 11.07
C VAL A 155 -1.61 28.16 12.08
N GLY A 156 -1.23 28.06 13.36
CA GLY A 156 -1.51 29.09 14.37
C GLY A 156 -0.83 30.43 14.07
N LEU A 157 0.39 30.40 13.51
CA LEU A 157 1.11 31.62 13.13
C LEU A 157 0.58 32.26 11.84
N LEU A 158 0.24 31.46 10.83
CA LEU A 158 0.03 31.95 9.46
C LEU A 158 -1.42 31.84 8.97
N GLY A 159 -2.27 31.11 9.69
CA GLY A 159 -3.56 30.65 9.19
C GLY A 159 -3.43 29.59 8.10
N ILE A 160 -4.56 29.09 7.61
CA ILE A 160 -4.59 28.22 6.43
C ILE A 160 -4.52 29.11 5.18
N ARG A 161 -3.39 29.06 4.44
CA ARG A 161 -3.16 29.93 3.27
C ARG A 161 -3.51 29.32 1.94
N GLN A 162 -3.36 28.00 1.83
CA GLN A 162 -3.62 27.29 0.60
C GLN A 162 -5.05 26.74 0.64
N PRO A 163 -5.84 26.92 -0.44
CA PRO A 163 -7.20 26.40 -0.49
C PRO A 163 -7.25 24.90 -0.23
N MET A 164 -8.22 24.47 0.56
CA MET A 164 -8.56 23.05 0.74
C MET A 164 -9.59 22.63 -0.31
N LEU A 165 -9.41 21.48 -0.94
CA LEU A 165 -10.44 20.87 -1.78
C LEU A 165 -11.47 20.17 -0.89
N LEU A 166 -12.72 20.61 -0.96
CA LEU A 166 -13.80 20.13 -0.11
C LEU A 166 -14.85 19.38 -0.92
N LEU A 167 -15.31 18.27 -0.35
CA LEU A 167 -16.36 17.42 -0.91
C LEU A 167 -17.47 17.26 0.14
N PRO A 168 -18.75 17.40 -0.24
CA PRO A 168 -19.84 17.05 0.65
C PRO A 168 -19.94 15.53 0.84
N LEU A 169 -19.96 15.11 2.10
CA LEU A 169 -20.22 13.75 2.53
C LEU A 169 -21.59 13.67 3.19
N VAL A 170 -22.37 12.66 2.80
CA VAL A 170 -23.63 12.30 3.44
C VAL A 170 -23.40 11.05 4.30
N VAL A 171 -23.80 11.08 5.56
CA VAL A 171 -23.70 9.94 6.47
C VAL A 171 -25.02 9.19 6.43
N ALA A 172 -24.98 7.96 5.91
CA ALA A 172 -26.15 7.08 5.93
C ALA A 172 -26.48 6.67 7.37
N SER A 173 -27.77 6.54 7.67
CA SER A 173 -28.22 6.07 8.98
C SER A 173 -27.74 4.64 9.26
N PRO A 174 -27.21 4.34 10.46
CA PRO A 174 -26.73 3.01 10.82
C PRO A 174 -27.83 1.94 10.79
N ASP A 175 -29.08 2.35 10.98
CA ASP A 175 -30.24 1.45 11.00
C ASP A 175 -30.76 1.11 9.59
N SER A 176 -30.08 1.56 8.54
CA SER A 176 -30.48 1.29 7.16
C SER A 176 -29.64 0.21 6.50
N GLU A 177 -30.30 -0.72 5.80
CA GLU A 177 -29.62 -1.70 4.93
C GLU A 177 -29.05 -1.06 3.65
N GLU A 178 -29.69 0.01 3.15
CA GLU A 178 -29.27 0.73 1.93
C GLU A 178 -29.42 2.25 2.10
N TRP A 179 -28.58 3.04 1.44
CA TRP A 179 -28.71 4.49 1.46
C TRP A 179 -29.87 4.98 0.59
N THR A 180 -30.68 5.89 1.14
CA THR A 180 -31.62 6.75 0.41
C THR A 180 -31.56 8.15 1.01
N GLU A 181 -31.95 9.20 0.25
CA GLU A 181 -31.93 10.58 0.79
C GLU A 181 -32.74 10.71 2.09
N SER A 182 -33.89 10.05 2.18
CA SER A 182 -34.75 10.06 3.37
C SER A 182 -34.16 9.38 4.60
N LYS A 183 -33.03 8.69 4.44
CA LYS A 183 -32.31 7.92 5.48
C LYS A 183 -30.90 8.45 5.72
N ALA A 184 -30.65 9.71 5.38
CA ALA A 184 -29.44 10.41 5.77
C ALA A 184 -29.56 10.94 7.20
N ASP A 185 -28.59 10.63 8.06
CA ASP A 185 -28.54 11.17 9.42
C ASP A 185 -28.04 12.62 9.42
N THR A 186 -26.98 12.87 8.66
CA THR A 186 -26.35 14.18 8.56
C THR A 186 -25.52 14.31 7.28
N ALA A 187 -25.09 15.53 6.96
CA ALA A 187 -24.09 15.79 5.95
C ALA A 187 -23.05 16.78 6.46
N VAL A 188 -21.83 16.67 5.96
CA VAL A 188 -20.69 17.48 6.38
C VAL A 188 -19.73 17.69 5.21
N LEU A 189 -18.99 18.80 5.21
CA LEU A 189 -17.90 18.98 4.24
C LEU A 189 -16.64 18.27 4.73
N SER A 190 -16.01 17.52 3.84
CA SER A 190 -14.77 16.82 4.14
C SER A 190 -13.61 17.30 3.26
N THR A 191 -12.42 17.35 3.85
CA THR A 191 -11.20 17.85 3.18
C THR A 191 -10.55 16.75 2.33
N VAL A 192 -10.87 16.67 1.04
CA VAL A 192 -10.20 15.77 0.09
C VAL A 192 -8.68 16.01 0.13
N ASP A 193 -8.26 17.27 0.16
CA ASP A 193 -6.89 17.63 0.50
C ASP A 193 -6.83 18.56 1.72
N GLY A 194 -5.66 18.62 2.36
CA GLY A 194 -5.47 19.55 3.48
C GLY A 194 -5.91 19.04 4.85
N SER A 195 -6.18 17.74 5.03
CA SER A 195 -6.53 17.18 6.35
C SER A 195 -5.54 17.60 7.46
N SER A 196 -4.22 17.61 7.20
CA SER A 196 -3.23 18.06 8.19
C SER A 196 -3.39 19.53 8.61
N ARG A 197 -3.85 20.39 7.68
CA ARG A 197 -4.10 21.81 7.95
C ARG A 197 -5.36 21.98 8.81
N LEU A 198 -6.40 21.22 8.50
CA LEU A 198 -7.63 21.17 9.30
C LEU A 198 -7.37 20.65 10.72
N THR A 199 -6.66 19.52 10.86
CA THR A 199 -6.35 18.93 12.17
C THR A 199 -5.46 19.83 13.04
N ALA A 200 -4.62 20.66 12.41
CA ALA A 200 -3.84 21.69 13.09
C ALA A 200 -4.73 22.86 13.56
N ALA A 201 -5.67 23.32 12.73
CA ALA A 201 -6.64 24.34 13.12
C ALA A 201 -7.54 23.87 14.28
N TYR A 202 -7.93 22.59 14.29
CA TYR A 202 -8.68 21.97 15.39
C TYR A 202 -7.97 22.09 16.74
N ALA A 203 -6.65 21.94 16.76
CA ALA A 203 -5.88 22.04 17.99
C ALA A 203 -5.95 23.45 18.61
N HIS A 204 -6.06 24.50 17.79
CA HIS A 204 -6.23 25.88 18.26
C HIS A 204 -7.68 26.22 18.59
N LEU A 205 -8.61 25.69 17.79
CA LEU A 205 -10.03 25.92 17.98
C LEU A 205 -10.62 25.06 19.10
N ASP A 206 -9.88 24.12 19.68
CA ASP A 206 -10.37 23.12 20.66
C ASP A 206 -11.60 22.37 20.13
N VAL A 207 -11.52 21.90 18.89
CA VAL A 207 -12.59 21.16 18.19
C VAL A 207 -12.10 19.75 17.90
N GLU A 208 -12.96 18.77 18.15
CA GLU A 208 -12.72 17.37 17.78
C GLU A 208 -13.69 16.91 16.67
N PRO A 209 -13.32 15.93 15.83
CA PRO A 209 -14.17 15.45 14.73
C PRO A 209 -15.56 14.99 15.20
N SER A 210 -15.65 14.35 16.36
CA SER A 210 -16.92 13.90 16.97
C SER A 210 -17.86 15.07 17.29
N GLU A 211 -17.31 16.18 17.77
CA GLU A 211 -18.09 17.39 18.03
C GLU A 211 -18.67 17.94 16.73
N VAL A 212 -17.89 17.97 15.66
CA VAL A 212 -18.38 18.45 14.37
C VAL A 212 -19.52 17.57 13.87
N LEU A 213 -19.32 16.25 13.82
CA LEU A 213 -20.31 15.31 13.29
C LEU A 213 -21.60 15.25 14.11
N LEU A 214 -21.49 15.15 15.44
CA LEU A 214 -22.65 14.91 16.30
C LEU A 214 -23.36 16.20 16.72
N ARG A 215 -22.64 17.32 16.77
CA ARG A 215 -23.15 18.57 17.35
C ARG A 215 -23.20 19.72 16.34
N LEU A 216 -22.13 20.00 15.60
CA LEU A 216 -22.05 21.23 14.81
C LEU A 216 -22.73 21.09 13.44
N ALA A 217 -22.40 20.03 12.68
CA ALA A 217 -22.95 19.77 11.35
C ALA A 217 -24.50 19.64 11.34
N PRO A 218 -25.13 18.87 12.25
CA PRO A 218 -26.59 18.73 12.25
C PRO A 218 -27.32 19.95 12.86
N ASN A 219 -26.61 20.86 13.54
CA ASN A 219 -27.24 21.95 14.30
C ASN A 219 -26.67 23.33 13.92
N GLU A 220 -27.39 24.02 13.02
CA GLU A 220 -27.09 25.39 12.58
C GLU A 220 -26.80 26.34 13.75
N ARG A 221 -27.63 26.31 14.80
CA ARG A 221 -27.47 27.21 15.95
C ARG A 221 -26.17 26.93 16.69
N ALA A 222 -25.82 25.66 16.88
CA ALA A 222 -24.58 25.27 17.56
C ALA A 222 -23.33 25.70 16.77
N LEU A 223 -23.31 25.47 15.45
CA LEU A 223 -22.22 25.91 14.58
C LEU A 223 -22.06 27.43 14.59
N ARG A 224 -23.16 28.17 14.38
CA ARG A 224 -23.13 29.64 14.37
C ARG A 224 -22.72 30.22 15.72
N GLN A 225 -23.14 29.60 16.82
CA GLN A 225 -22.70 29.99 18.16
C GLN A 225 -21.19 29.74 18.34
N ARG A 226 -20.66 28.60 17.90
CA ARG A 226 -19.23 28.29 17.97
C ARG A 226 -18.40 29.31 17.20
N VAL A 227 -18.78 29.59 15.95
CA VAL A 227 -18.10 30.60 15.12
C VAL A 227 -18.24 32.00 15.73
N GLY A 228 -19.46 32.37 16.15
CA GLY A 228 -19.73 33.67 16.75
C GLY A 228 -18.89 33.94 18.00
N ASN A 229 -18.70 32.93 18.86
CA ASN A 229 -17.85 33.04 20.05
C ASN A 229 -16.41 33.45 19.68
N VAL A 230 -15.82 32.82 18.67
CA VAL A 230 -14.45 33.17 18.22
C VAL A 230 -14.43 34.54 17.55
N LEU A 231 -15.45 34.88 16.74
CA LEU A 231 -15.54 36.20 16.10
C LEU A 231 -15.68 37.35 17.12
N THR A 232 -16.20 37.11 18.32
CA THR A 232 -16.24 38.16 19.37
C THR A 232 -14.83 38.64 19.78
N LEU A 233 -13.80 37.79 19.62
CA LEU A 233 -12.41 38.15 19.88
C LEU A 233 -11.90 39.19 18.88
N ALA A 234 -12.41 39.21 17.65
CA ALA A 234 -12.00 40.17 16.62
C ALA A 234 -12.38 41.63 16.96
N GLY A 235 -13.33 41.83 17.88
CA GLY A 235 -13.72 43.14 18.39
C GLY A 235 -12.83 43.68 19.52
N ARG A 236 -11.90 42.88 20.05
CA ARG A 236 -10.95 43.27 21.10
C ARG A 236 -9.65 43.83 20.49
N SER A 237 -8.93 44.64 21.25
CA SER A 237 -7.57 45.07 20.86
C SER A 237 -6.64 43.85 20.79
N LEU A 238 -5.77 43.79 19.78
CA LEU A 238 -4.81 42.69 19.62
C LEU A 238 -3.89 42.52 20.83
N ASP A 239 -3.49 43.63 21.46
CA ASP A 239 -2.64 43.61 22.67
C ASP A 239 -3.34 43.01 23.90
N ALA A 240 -4.68 42.88 23.84
CA ALA A 240 -5.49 42.29 24.90
C ALA A 240 -5.87 40.83 24.63
N LEU A 241 -5.38 40.25 23.53
CA LEU A 241 -5.56 38.85 23.18
C LEU A 241 -4.29 38.06 23.50
N SER A 242 -4.47 36.84 23.97
CA SER A 242 -3.40 35.85 24.06
C SER A 242 -2.97 35.34 22.68
N ASP A 243 -1.77 34.77 22.58
CA ASP A 243 -1.29 34.15 21.33
C ASP A 243 -2.22 33.04 20.82
N GLU A 244 -2.87 32.33 21.73
CA GLU A 244 -3.85 31.30 21.40
C GLU A 244 -5.14 31.90 20.84
N GLU A 245 -5.67 32.96 21.45
CA GLU A 245 -6.84 33.70 20.90
C GLU A 245 -6.53 34.31 19.51
N ILE A 246 -5.32 34.79 19.30
CA ILE A 246 -4.85 35.25 17.98
C ILE A 246 -4.80 34.09 16.98
N SER A 247 -4.30 32.92 17.42
CA SER A 247 -4.26 31.72 16.59
C SER A 247 -5.67 31.26 16.20
N GLN A 248 -6.63 31.27 17.14
CA GLN A 248 -8.04 30.99 16.88
C GLN A 248 -8.61 31.91 15.79
N LEU A 249 -8.36 33.22 15.87
CA LEU A 249 -8.79 34.18 14.85
C LEU A 249 -8.17 33.92 13.48
N ARG A 250 -6.92 33.44 13.41
CA ARG A 250 -6.25 33.12 12.13
C ARG A 250 -6.77 31.85 11.47
N VAL A 251 -7.34 30.92 12.23
CA VAL A 251 -7.71 29.59 11.73
C VAL A 251 -9.22 29.33 11.70
N ILE A 252 -10.05 30.25 12.24
CA ILE A 252 -11.52 30.08 12.27
C ILE A 252 -12.14 30.03 10.88
N ALA A 253 -11.53 30.71 9.92
CA ALA A 253 -11.88 30.69 8.51
C ALA A 253 -10.70 30.20 7.68
N ALA A 254 -10.99 29.48 6.59
CA ALA A 254 -9.97 28.96 5.69
C ALA A 254 -10.42 29.07 4.23
N PRO A 255 -9.50 29.37 3.29
CA PRO A 255 -9.80 29.32 1.88
C PRO A 255 -10.09 27.88 1.44
N ALA A 256 -11.06 27.71 0.55
CA ALA A 256 -11.49 26.42 0.06
C ALA A 256 -11.95 26.45 -1.41
N SER A 257 -11.86 25.29 -2.05
CA SER A 257 -12.51 24.98 -3.32
C SER A 257 -13.55 23.90 -3.04
N ILE A 258 -14.83 24.24 -3.05
CA ILE A 258 -15.91 23.29 -2.76
C ILE A 258 -16.37 22.69 -4.08
N ILE A 259 -16.40 21.36 -4.16
CA ILE A 259 -16.94 20.63 -5.30
C ILE A 259 -18.47 20.75 -5.29
N VAL A 260 -19.02 21.26 -6.40
CA VAL A 260 -20.46 21.55 -6.60
C VAL A 260 -21.04 20.89 -7.86
N GLY A 261 -20.23 20.08 -8.54
CA GLY A 261 -20.63 19.36 -9.75
C GLY A 261 -19.51 18.44 -10.25
N PHE A 262 -19.90 17.42 -11.01
CA PHE A 262 -18.99 16.54 -11.74
C PHE A 262 -19.50 16.31 -13.15
N VAL A 263 -18.75 16.83 -14.13
CA VAL A 263 -19.04 16.68 -15.55
C VAL A 263 -18.22 15.51 -16.07
N ARG A 264 -18.89 14.38 -16.30
CA ARG A 264 -18.28 13.12 -16.73
C ARG A 264 -17.92 13.16 -18.22
N ASP A 265 -16.80 12.54 -18.60
CA ASP A 265 -16.43 12.30 -20.00
C ASP A 265 -17.23 11.14 -20.60
N ASP A 266 -17.56 10.14 -19.78
CA ASP A 266 -18.38 8.98 -20.13
C ASP A 266 -19.33 8.59 -19.00
N SER A 267 -20.31 7.74 -19.28
CA SER A 267 -21.30 7.32 -18.28
C SER A 267 -20.76 6.37 -17.21
N ALA A 268 -19.58 5.78 -17.43
CA ALA A 268 -18.98 4.81 -16.51
C ALA A 268 -18.19 5.50 -15.38
N SER A 269 -17.72 6.73 -15.62
CA SER A 269 -16.93 7.50 -14.67
C SER A 269 -17.77 7.94 -13.47
N THR A 270 -17.33 7.59 -12.25
CA THR A 270 -18.02 8.00 -11.02
C THR A 270 -17.30 9.15 -10.31
N LEU A 271 -18.02 9.90 -9.48
CA LEU A 271 -17.41 10.92 -8.62
C LEU A 271 -16.38 10.31 -7.66
N ALA A 272 -16.64 9.10 -7.15
CA ALA A 272 -15.72 8.40 -6.26
C ALA A 272 -14.37 8.17 -6.96
N ASP A 273 -14.39 7.65 -8.19
CA ASP A 273 -13.16 7.40 -8.98
C ASP A 273 -12.39 8.69 -9.24
N ALA A 274 -13.09 9.77 -9.60
CA ALA A 274 -12.48 11.09 -9.80
C ALA A 274 -11.76 11.60 -8.53
N ILE A 275 -12.38 11.45 -7.35
CA ILE A 275 -11.79 11.85 -6.07
C ILE A 275 -10.61 10.96 -5.70
N TYR A 276 -10.73 9.64 -5.85
CA TYR A 276 -9.64 8.71 -5.58
C TYR A 276 -8.43 8.94 -6.51
N SER A 277 -8.66 9.17 -7.80
CA SER A 277 -7.61 9.51 -8.78
C SER A 277 -6.92 10.83 -8.43
N ARG A 278 -7.68 11.84 -7.99
CA ARG A 278 -7.14 13.12 -7.51
C ARG A 278 -6.28 12.94 -6.26
N LEU A 279 -6.75 12.17 -5.28
CA LEU A 279 -5.99 11.83 -4.07
C LEU A 279 -4.69 11.10 -4.41
N GLY A 280 -4.74 10.14 -5.34
CA GLY A 280 -3.58 9.45 -5.87
C GLY A 280 -2.58 10.44 -6.46
N THR A 281 -3.01 11.30 -7.39
CA THR A 281 -2.14 12.31 -8.02
C THR A 281 -1.49 13.26 -6.99
N LEU A 282 -2.26 13.71 -5.98
CA LEU A 282 -1.78 14.61 -4.93
C LEU A 282 -0.77 13.99 -3.98
N HIS A 283 -0.66 12.67 -3.92
CA HIS A 283 0.14 11.96 -2.91
C HIS A 283 1.16 10.96 -3.47
N VAL A 284 1.06 10.65 -4.77
CA VAL A 284 2.05 9.86 -5.48
C VAL A 284 3.30 10.70 -5.81
N ASP A 285 3.20 12.04 -5.88
CA ASP A 285 4.34 12.90 -6.28
C ASP A 285 4.57 14.27 -5.54
N PRO A 286 4.22 14.49 -4.24
CA PRO A 286 4.92 15.52 -3.43
C PRO A 286 4.97 15.27 -1.89
N PRO A 287 5.52 16.21 -1.07
CA PRO A 287 6.84 16.16 -0.41
C PRO A 287 7.11 14.96 0.55
N ARG A 288 6.11 14.16 0.90
CA ARG A 288 6.27 12.87 1.59
C ARG A 288 5.43 11.81 0.88
N PRO A 289 6.05 10.96 0.04
CA PRO A 289 5.30 9.91 -0.64
C PRO A 289 4.67 8.97 0.38
N TRP A 290 3.56 8.34 0.01
CA TRP A 290 2.99 7.26 0.80
C TRP A 290 4.03 6.19 1.12
N SER A 291 3.88 5.56 2.30
CA SER A 291 4.67 4.36 2.61
C SER A 291 4.45 3.31 1.52
N THR A 292 5.41 2.40 1.36
CA THR A 292 5.27 1.33 0.35
C THR A 292 4.01 0.49 0.61
N SER A 293 3.70 0.21 1.88
CA SER A 293 2.48 -0.51 2.27
C SER A 293 1.22 0.23 1.87
N ASN A 294 1.10 1.52 2.20
CA ASN A 294 -0.11 2.31 1.89
C ASN A 294 -0.32 2.43 0.37
N ARG A 295 0.77 2.62 -0.39
CA ARG A 295 0.70 2.67 -1.85
C ARG A 295 0.21 1.33 -2.43
N LEU A 296 0.74 0.21 -1.94
CA LEU A 296 0.35 -1.12 -2.43
C LEU A 296 -1.08 -1.48 -1.99
N ASP A 297 -1.53 -1.04 -0.81
CA ASP A 297 -2.92 -1.20 -0.37
C ASP A 297 -3.87 -0.52 -1.36
N VAL A 298 -3.67 0.78 -1.62
CA VAL A 298 -4.52 1.52 -2.56
C VAL A 298 -4.49 0.91 -3.96
N GLN A 299 -3.32 0.52 -4.43
CA GLN A 299 -3.18 -0.10 -5.75
C GLN A 299 -3.88 -1.46 -5.84
N LEU A 300 -3.91 -2.23 -4.75
CA LEU A 300 -4.64 -3.49 -4.68
C LEU A 300 -6.15 -3.24 -4.76
N ASP A 301 -6.67 -2.30 -4.00
CA ASP A 301 -8.11 -2.00 -3.99
C ASP A 301 -8.57 -1.49 -5.37
N VAL A 302 -7.78 -0.62 -6.00
CA VAL A 302 -8.03 -0.18 -7.39
C VAL A 302 -7.96 -1.33 -8.39
N ALA A 303 -7.01 -2.27 -8.22
CA ALA A 303 -6.94 -3.43 -9.09
C ALA A 303 -8.16 -4.34 -8.96
N LEU A 304 -8.69 -4.53 -7.74
CA LEU A 304 -9.88 -5.34 -7.46
C LEU A 304 -11.16 -4.65 -7.97
N ARG A 305 -11.35 -3.36 -7.68
CA ARG A 305 -12.48 -2.57 -8.21
C ARG A 305 -12.51 -2.58 -9.73
N ALA A 306 -11.37 -2.45 -10.39
CA ALA A 306 -11.32 -2.50 -11.86
C ALA A 306 -11.76 -3.86 -12.42
N LEU A 307 -11.48 -4.97 -11.72
CA LEU A 307 -11.98 -6.30 -12.10
C LEU A 307 -13.49 -6.42 -11.86
N GLU A 308 -13.99 -5.88 -10.74
CA GLU A 308 -15.41 -5.83 -10.39
C GLU A 308 -16.21 -5.02 -11.42
N SER A 309 -15.80 -3.78 -11.72
CA SER A 309 -16.46 -2.91 -12.69
C SER A 309 -16.47 -3.52 -14.11
N ALA A 310 -15.48 -4.35 -14.43
CA ALA A 310 -15.43 -5.09 -15.68
C ALA A 310 -16.22 -6.42 -15.67
N GLY A 311 -16.93 -6.73 -14.58
CA GLY A 311 -17.71 -7.95 -14.40
C GLY A 311 -16.85 -9.22 -14.37
N ARG A 312 -15.56 -9.12 -14.03
CA ARG A 312 -14.63 -10.26 -13.96
C ARG A 312 -14.71 -11.00 -12.62
N ILE A 313 -15.09 -10.29 -11.58
CA ILE A 313 -15.34 -10.80 -10.23
C ILE A 313 -16.61 -10.15 -9.68
N GLU A 314 -17.26 -10.81 -8.74
CA GLU A 314 -18.44 -10.25 -8.05
C GLU A 314 -18.01 -9.27 -6.93
N PRO A 315 -18.87 -8.33 -6.50
CA PRO A 315 -18.56 -7.42 -5.39
C PRO A 315 -18.14 -8.15 -4.11
N ALA A 316 -18.83 -9.24 -3.75
CA ALA A 316 -18.48 -10.07 -2.60
C ALA A 316 -17.12 -10.76 -2.76
N GLU A 317 -16.73 -11.11 -4.00
CA GLU A 317 -15.42 -11.69 -4.31
C GLU A 317 -14.31 -10.63 -4.20
N ALA A 318 -14.57 -9.39 -4.65
CA ALA A 318 -13.66 -8.27 -4.48
C ALA A 318 -13.43 -7.95 -2.99
N ALA A 319 -14.50 -7.89 -2.20
CA ALA A 319 -14.42 -7.69 -0.74
C ALA A 319 -13.64 -8.82 -0.04
N TRP A 320 -13.92 -10.09 -0.39
CA TRP A 320 -13.19 -11.24 0.13
C TRP A 320 -11.70 -11.15 -0.23
N LEU A 321 -11.36 -10.94 -1.50
CA LEU A 321 -9.97 -10.81 -1.97
C LEU A 321 -9.23 -9.64 -1.30
N GLY A 322 -9.92 -8.52 -1.07
CA GLY A 322 -9.41 -7.33 -0.39
C GLY A 322 -9.24 -7.49 1.13
N ALA A 323 -9.64 -8.63 1.71
CA ALA A 323 -9.67 -8.89 3.15
C ALA A 323 -10.69 -8.04 3.93
N HIS A 324 -11.75 -7.55 3.27
CA HIS A 324 -12.80 -6.73 3.88
C HIS A 324 -13.93 -7.53 4.51
N LEU A 325 -13.91 -8.87 4.42
CA LEU A 325 -14.88 -9.74 5.05
C LEU A 325 -14.26 -10.46 6.25
N ASP A 326 -14.98 -10.54 7.37
CA ASP A 326 -14.64 -11.39 8.49
C ASP A 326 -14.96 -12.87 8.19
N ALA A 327 -14.72 -13.76 9.17
CA ALA A 327 -14.94 -15.20 8.99
C ALA A 327 -16.42 -15.57 8.81
N GLU A 328 -17.35 -14.84 9.42
CA GLU A 328 -18.79 -15.06 9.30
C GLU A 328 -19.33 -14.55 7.96
N GLU A 329 -18.99 -13.31 7.60
CA GLU A 329 -19.32 -12.69 6.32
C GLU A 329 -18.77 -13.52 5.15
N THR A 330 -17.53 -14.01 5.26
CA THR A 330 -16.92 -14.90 4.26
C THR A 330 -17.75 -16.18 4.06
N ARG A 331 -18.22 -16.81 5.14
CA ARG A 331 -19.08 -18.00 5.06
C ARG A 331 -20.44 -17.67 4.44
N ASN A 332 -21.04 -16.56 4.85
CA ASN A 332 -22.34 -16.12 4.35
C ASN A 332 -22.30 -15.80 2.85
N ALA A 333 -21.18 -15.25 2.37
CA ALA A 333 -20.91 -15.02 0.96
C ALA A 333 -20.51 -16.30 0.18
N GLY A 334 -20.45 -17.46 0.84
CA GLY A 334 -20.15 -18.76 0.22
C GLY A 334 -18.67 -18.98 -0.13
N PHE A 335 -17.76 -18.16 0.39
CA PHE A 335 -16.32 -18.30 0.18
C PHE A 335 -15.67 -19.16 1.26
N ARG A 336 -14.47 -19.66 0.98
CA ARG A 336 -13.64 -20.38 1.96
C ARG A 336 -13.04 -19.41 2.97
N THR A 337 -13.07 -19.80 4.24
CA THR A 337 -12.45 -19.07 5.34
C THR A 337 -10.95 -19.32 5.47
N ASP A 338 -10.40 -20.26 4.71
CA ASP A 338 -8.96 -20.56 4.74
C ASP A 338 -8.16 -19.38 4.12
N PRO A 339 -7.29 -18.69 4.87
CA PRO A 339 -6.61 -17.49 4.35
C PRO A 339 -5.54 -17.80 3.30
N ASP A 340 -5.00 -19.02 3.29
CA ASP A 340 -4.08 -19.51 2.26
C ASP A 340 -4.79 -19.68 0.90
N VAL A 341 -6.05 -20.15 0.91
CA VAL A 341 -6.89 -20.22 -0.29
C VAL A 341 -7.13 -18.83 -0.86
N ARG A 342 -7.46 -17.85 -0.02
CA ARG A 342 -7.65 -16.44 -0.43
C ARG A 342 -6.37 -15.89 -1.08
N ALA A 343 -5.22 -16.09 -0.44
CA ALA A 343 -3.92 -15.63 -0.96
C ALA A 343 -3.56 -16.28 -2.31
N ALA A 344 -3.73 -17.61 -2.43
CA ALA A 344 -3.48 -18.33 -3.67
C ALA A 344 -4.46 -17.91 -4.78
N TYR A 345 -5.72 -17.65 -4.45
CA TYR A 345 -6.70 -17.21 -5.42
C TYR A 345 -6.43 -15.77 -5.88
N LEU A 346 -6.02 -14.88 -4.97
CA LEU A 346 -5.55 -13.53 -5.29
C LEU A 346 -4.36 -13.56 -6.26
N LEU A 347 -3.39 -14.45 -6.03
CA LEU A 347 -2.27 -14.68 -6.94
C LEU A 347 -2.75 -15.05 -8.33
N LYS A 348 -3.76 -15.92 -8.44
CA LYS A 348 -4.29 -16.35 -9.72
C LYS A 348 -5.06 -15.25 -10.46
N GLN A 349 -5.75 -14.37 -9.74
CA GLN A 349 -6.49 -13.25 -10.33
C GLN A 349 -5.54 -12.15 -10.81
N LEU A 350 -4.60 -11.71 -9.96
CA LEU A 350 -3.73 -10.56 -10.26
C LEU A 350 -2.41 -10.94 -10.94
N GLY A 351 -1.98 -12.20 -10.84
CA GLY A 351 -0.75 -12.70 -11.48
C GLY A 351 -0.84 -12.77 -13.01
N LYS A 352 -2.06 -12.91 -13.55
CA LYS A 352 -2.28 -12.88 -15.00
C LYS A 352 -2.03 -11.48 -15.56
N ARG A 353 -1.42 -11.40 -16.74
CA ARG A 353 -1.34 -10.14 -17.49
C ARG A 353 -2.72 -9.84 -18.07
N ASP A 354 -3.39 -8.88 -17.44
CA ASP A 354 -4.69 -8.38 -17.87
C ASP A 354 -4.64 -6.88 -18.15
N SER A 355 -5.28 -6.44 -19.24
CA SER A 355 -5.27 -5.05 -19.69
C SER A 355 -6.08 -4.13 -18.80
N ILE A 356 -7.18 -4.62 -18.20
CA ILE A 356 -8.08 -3.84 -17.33
C ILE A 356 -7.33 -3.44 -16.07
N THR A 357 -6.75 -4.41 -15.36
CA THR A 357 -5.92 -4.13 -14.18
C THR A 357 -4.72 -3.25 -14.54
N SER A 358 -4.10 -3.48 -15.70
CA SER A 358 -2.95 -2.68 -16.13
C SER A 358 -3.32 -1.24 -16.47
N GLN A 359 -4.54 -0.97 -16.92
CA GLN A 359 -5.04 0.38 -17.20
C GLN A 359 -5.38 1.09 -15.89
N ALA A 360 -6.11 0.45 -14.98
CA ALA A 360 -6.46 1.03 -13.68
C ALA A 360 -5.24 1.36 -12.81
N LEU A 361 -4.19 0.53 -12.84
CA LEU A 361 -2.94 0.83 -12.12
C LEU A 361 -2.14 1.99 -12.75
N ARG A 362 -2.27 2.21 -14.06
CA ARG A 362 -1.65 3.34 -14.77
C ARG A 362 -2.42 4.64 -14.54
N ALA A 363 -3.74 4.57 -14.37
CA ALA A 363 -4.57 5.69 -13.98
C ALA A 363 -4.13 6.29 -12.63
N LEU A 364 -3.81 5.43 -11.66
CA LEU A 364 -3.39 5.86 -10.32
C LEU A 364 -1.92 6.35 -10.23
N THR A 365 -1.08 6.06 -11.23
CA THR A 365 0.36 6.37 -11.16
C THR A 365 0.88 7.03 -12.40
N SER A 366 1.77 8.01 -12.25
CA SER A 366 2.50 8.64 -13.37
C SER A 366 3.41 7.67 -14.16
N LYS A 367 3.51 6.38 -13.75
CA LYS A 367 4.38 5.37 -14.36
C LYS A 367 3.69 4.64 -15.51
N SER A 368 4.41 4.51 -16.62
CA SER A 368 3.85 3.99 -17.89
C SER A 368 3.70 2.46 -17.99
N LYS A 369 4.35 1.66 -17.12
CA LYS A 369 4.37 0.18 -17.28
C LYS A 369 4.17 -0.60 -15.98
N VAL A 370 3.10 -1.38 -15.94
CA VAL A 370 2.85 -2.39 -14.90
C VAL A 370 3.72 -3.62 -15.16
N THR A 371 4.58 -3.97 -14.21
CA THR A 371 5.53 -5.11 -14.32
C THR A 371 5.00 -6.36 -13.61
N PRO A 372 5.46 -7.57 -13.96
CA PRO A 372 5.13 -8.78 -13.21
C PRO A 372 5.50 -8.67 -11.73
N ARG A 373 6.64 -8.04 -11.42
CA ARG A 373 7.06 -7.74 -10.05
C ARG A 373 6.05 -6.88 -9.30
N MET A 374 5.55 -5.82 -9.92
CA MET A 374 4.52 -4.96 -9.29
C MET A 374 3.27 -5.77 -8.95
N ARG A 375 2.82 -6.66 -9.85
CA ARG A 375 1.68 -7.56 -9.57
C ARG A 375 1.97 -8.50 -8.39
N ALA A 376 3.16 -9.09 -8.35
CA ALA A 376 3.57 -9.92 -7.22
C ALA A 376 3.65 -9.14 -5.90
N GLU A 377 4.08 -7.87 -5.93
CA GLU A 377 4.06 -6.97 -4.77
C GLU A 377 2.62 -6.68 -4.28
N LEU A 378 1.65 -6.50 -5.19
CA LEU A 378 0.23 -6.33 -4.82
C LEU A 378 -0.36 -7.59 -4.20
N VAL A 379 -0.09 -8.76 -4.78
CA VAL A 379 -0.54 -10.05 -4.22
C VAL A 379 0.10 -10.28 -2.85
N ALA A 380 1.39 -9.97 -2.69
CA ALA A 380 2.08 -10.06 -1.41
C ALA A 380 1.44 -9.12 -0.37
N GLU A 381 1.09 -7.89 -0.74
CA GLU A 381 0.39 -6.97 0.17
C GLU A 381 -0.97 -7.53 0.59
N GLY A 382 -1.80 -7.95 -0.37
CA GLY A 382 -3.12 -8.53 -0.09
C GLY A 382 -3.05 -9.81 0.74
N THR A 383 -1.98 -10.59 0.58
CA THR A 383 -1.67 -11.76 1.43
C THR A 383 -1.42 -11.33 2.88
N ILE A 384 -0.57 -10.32 3.08
CA ILE A 384 -0.19 -9.81 4.41
C ILE A 384 -1.39 -9.23 5.18
N ARG A 385 -2.42 -8.71 4.48
CA ARG A 385 -3.62 -8.15 5.14
C ARG A 385 -4.27 -9.08 6.17
N SER A 386 -4.20 -10.40 6.01
CA SER A 386 -4.77 -11.39 6.97
C SER A 386 -3.93 -11.64 8.23
N PHE A 387 -2.75 -11.04 8.37
CA PHE A 387 -1.90 -11.23 9.55
C PHE A 387 -0.97 -10.03 9.82
N ARG A 388 -1.28 -8.84 9.27
CA ARG A 388 -0.41 -7.68 9.31
C ARG A 388 -0.12 -7.24 10.74
N SER A 389 -1.12 -7.31 11.63
CA SER A 389 -0.95 -6.86 13.03
C SER A 389 0.07 -7.68 13.82
N SER A 390 0.38 -8.91 13.37
CA SER A 390 1.40 -9.77 13.97
C SER A 390 2.84 -9.37 13.61
N LEU A 391 3.01 -8.36 12.74
CA LEU A 391 4.30 -7.97 12.17
C LEU A 391 4.66 -6.52 12.54
N THR A 392 5.96 -6.28 12.76
CA THR A 392 6.53 -4.92 12.77
C THR A 392 6.73 -4.39 11.34
N ASP A 393 6.93 -3.08 11.15
CA ASP A 393 7.19 -2.49 9.82
C ASP A 393 8.37 -3.13 9.07
N SER A 394 9.43 -3.47 9.80
CA SER A 394 10.60 -4.17 9.23
C SER A 394 10.25 -5.60 8.82
N GLN A 395 9.41 -6.28 9.59
CA GLN A 395 8.93 -7.62 9.28
C GLN A 395 7.96 -7.61 8.10
N ILE A 396 7.04 -6.65 8.01
CA ILE A 396 6.16 -6.45 6.85
C ILE A 396 7.00 -6.29 5.59
N THR A 397 8.06 -5.47 5.66
CA THR A 397 8.97 -5.25 4.52
C THR A 397 9.68 -6.55 4.10
N SER A 398 10.21 -7.33 5.05
CA SER A 398 10.86 -8.61 4.74
C SER A 398 9.89 -9.67 4.23
N THR A 399 8.69 -9.78 4.81
CA THR A 399 7.66 -10.74 4.43
C THR A 399 7.13 -10.43 3.04
N ARG A 400 6.91 -9.15 2.71
CA ARG A 400 6.55 -8.72 1.37
C ARG A 400 7.62 -9.10 0.36
N ALA A 401 8.89 -8.81 0.67
CA ALA A 401 10.00 -9.15 -0.22
C ALA A 401 10.15 -10.66 -0.45
N LEU A 402 9.86 -11.47 0.57
CA LEU A 402 9.80 -12.92 0.50
C LEU A 402 8.67 -13.40 -0.42
N LEU A 403 7.43 -13.01 -0.14
CA LEU A 403 6.25 -13.40 -0.93
C LEU A 403 6.36 -12.93 -2.38
N THR A 404 6.86 -11.71 -2.60
CA THR A 404 7.10 -11.16 -3.94
C THR A 404 8.06 -12.04 -4.76
N ALA A 405 9.08 -12.62 -4.12
CA ALA A 405 10.01 -13.52 -4.78
C ALA A 405 9.36 -14.88 -5.09
N ILE A 406 8.64 -15.45 -4.11
CA ILE A 406 7.93 -16.73 -4.28
C ILE A 406 6.89 -16.63 -5.41
N TYR A 407 6.07 -15.58 -5.42
CA TYR A 407 5.03 -15.36 -6.43
C TYR A 407 5.56 -15.08 -7.85
N GLN A 408 6.87 -14.87 -8.01
CA GLN A 408 7.54 -14.75 -9.30
C GLN A 408 8.17 -16.06 -9.78
N MET A 409 8.11 -17.14 -8.99
CA MET A 409 8.55 -18.47 -9.42
C MET A 409 7.77 -18.93 -10.65
N ASP A 410 8.46 -19.57 -11.59
CA ASP A 410 7.88 -20.07 -12.84
C ASP A 410 6.77 -21.10 -12.58
N GLU A 411 6.94 -21.91 -11.51
CA GLU A 411 5.98 -22.88 -11.00
C GLU A 411 4.63 -22.23 -10.66
N LEU A 412 4.62 -20.97 -10.23
CA LEU A 412 3.40 -20.27 -9.84
C LEU A 412 2.78 -19.41 -10.95
N GLN A 413 3.43 -19.26 -12.11
CA GLN A 413 2.90 -18.40 -13.18
C GLN A 413 1.68 -18.99 -13.90
N SER A 414 1.58 -20.32 -14.01
CA SER A 414 0.47 -20.97 -14.72
C SER A 414 0.33 -22.46 -14.39
N GLY A 415 -0.75 -23.09 -14.87
CA GLY A 415 -0.91 -24.55 -14.85
C GLY A 415 -1.44 -25.13 -13.55
N TRP A 416 -1.97 -24.33 -12.63
CA TRP A 416 -2.55 -24.77 -11.36
C TRP A 416 -3.82 -23.99 -11.04
N THR A 417 -4.66 -24.48 -10.13
CA THR A 417 -5.90 -23.81 -9.70
C THR A 417 -6.18 -24.00 -8.22
N VAL A 418 -7.00 -23.10 -7.66
CA VAL A 418 -7.52 -23.21 -6.30
C VAL A 418 -9.02 -22.84 -6.34
N GLN A 419 -9.83 -23.54 -5.56
CA GLN A 419 -11.27 -23.29 -5.50
C GLN A 419 -11.62 -22.27 -4.42
N PRO A 420 -12.29 -21.15 -4.76
CA PRO A 420 -12.61 -20.10 -3.80
C PRO A 420 -13.88 -20.38 -2.98
N ARG A 421 -14.82 -21.19 -3.50
CA ARG A 421 -16.12 -21.45 -2.85
C ARG A 421 -16.08 -22.68 -1.96
N ALA A 422 -16.89 -22.67 -0.89
CA ALA A 422 -16.91 -23.71 0.14
C ALA A 422 -17.84 -24.90 -0.18
N ASP A 423 -18.76 -24.74 -1.12
CA ASP A 423 -19.81 -25.69 -1.51
C ASP A 423 -19.39 -26.73 -2.56
N LEU A 424 -18.34 -26.42 -3.33
CA LEU A 424 -17.69 -27.38 -4.22
C LEU A 424 -16.92 -28.40 -3.36
N ALA A 425 -17.24 -29.69 -3.55
CA ALA A 425 -16.78 -30.87 -2.81
C ALA A 425 -15.52 -30.66 -1.94
N LYS A 426 -15.59 -31.13 -0.67
CA LYS A 426 -14.46 -31.19 0.27
C LYS A 426 -13.15 -31.42 -0.49
N ASP A 427 -12.31 -30.40 -0.48
CA ASP A 427 -10.97 -30.37 -1.07
C ASP A 427 -10.01 -31.28 -0.29
N THR A 428 -10.40 -32.54 -0.08
CA THR A 428 -9.76 -33.50 0.81
C THR A 428 -8.79 -34.42 0.07
N GLY A 429 -8.61 -34.24 -1.24
CA GLY A 429 -7.70 -35.02 -2.09
C GLY A 429 -6.37 -34.35 -2.42
N PHE A 430 -6.23 -33.02 -2.25
CA PHE A 430 -5.10 -32.29 -2.84
C PHE A 430 -3.72 -32.78 -2.38
N ALA A 431 -3.61 -33.27 -1.14
CA ALA A 431 -2.37 -33.82 -0.60
C ALA A 431 -2.00 -35.16 -1.25
N ALA A 432 -2.96 -36.07 -1.41
CA ALA A 432 -2.73 -37.36 -2.07
C ALA A 432 -2.44 -37.16 -3.56
N ASP A 433 -3.19 -36.27 -4.21
CA ASP A 433 -3.01 -35.94 -5.63
C ASP A 433 -1.61 -35.35 -5.89
N ALA A 434 -1.12 -34.47 -5.02
CA ALA A 434 0.21 -33.86 -5.17
C ALA A 434 1.37 -34.87 -5.00
N VAL A 435 1.24 -35.84 -4.10
CA VAL A 435 2.26 -36.90 -3.94
C VAL A 435 2.23 -37.85 -5.14
N ALA A 436 1.05 -38.27 -5.59
CA ALA A 436 0.90 -39.13 -6.78
C ALA A 436 1.37 -38.45 -8.09
N GLU A 437 1.32 -37.11 -8.15
CA GLU A 437 1.76 -36.35 -9.31
C GLU A 437 3.28 -36.45 -9.55
N LEU A 438 4.10 -36.52 -8.50
CA LEU A 438 5.55 -36.69 -8.63
C LEU A 438 5.91 -38.02 -9.28
N GLU A 439 5.21 -39.10 -8.91
CA GLU A 439 5.44 -40.45 -9.43
C GLU A 439 5.08 -40.56 -10.92
N THR A 440 4.17 -39.73 -11.41
CA THR A 440 3.57 -39.85 -12.76
C THR A 440 4.15 -38.86 -13.77
N VAL A 441 4.48 -37.64 -13.36
CA VAL A 441 4.90 -36.55 -14.27
C VAL A 441 6.41 -36.28 -14.21
N GLY A 442 7.09 -36.71 -13.15
CA GLY A 442 8.54 -36.51 -12.97
C GLY A 442 8.95 -35.05 -12.68
N GLY A 443 7.99 -34.19 -12.31
CA GLY A 443 8.20 -32.78 -11.96
C GLY A 443 6.90 -32.10 -11.49
N PRO A 444 6.95 -30.81 -11.09
CA PRO A 444 5.80 -30.12 -10.49
C PRO A 444 4.69 -29.85 -11.51
N GLY A 445 3.61 -30.62 -11.41
CA GLY A 445 2.37 -30.42 -12.15
C GLY A 445 1.35 -29.53 -11.41
N PRO A 446 0.07 -29.55 -11.81
CA PRO A 446 -0.96 -28.69 -11.24
C PRO A 446 -1.16 -28.81 -9.72
N HIS A 447 -1.09 -30.02 -9.17
CA HIS A 447 -1.37 -30.28 -7.76
C HIS A 447 -0.21 -29.83 -6.87
N ILE A 448 1.04 -30.09 -7.26
CA ILE A 448 2.23 -29.66 -6.52
C ILE A 448 2.36 -28.13 -6.54
N ARG A 449 2.12 -27.49 -7.69
CA ARG A 449 2.10 -26.02 -7.79
C ARG A 449 1.04 -25.38 -6.91
N ARG A 450 -0.13 -26.00 -6.81
CA ARG A 450 -1.19 -25.58 -5.88
C ARG A 450 -0.73 -25.71 -4.43
N VAL A 451 -0.07 -26.81 -4.06
CA VAL A 451 0.52 -26.98 -2.72
C VAL A 451 1.53 -25.87 -2.42
N LEU A 452 2.43 -25.55 -3.37
CA LEU A 452 3.38 -24.45 -3.22
C LEU A 452 2.67 -23.11 -2.97
N ALA A 453 1.63 -22.80 -3.75
CA ALA A 453 0.85 -21.57 -3.60
C ALA A 453 0.22 -21.45 -2.20
N LEU A 454 -0.41 -22.52 -1.70
CA LEU A 454 -1.05 -22.55 -0.39
C LEU A 454 -0.01 -22.49 0.75
N ALA A 455 1.07 -23.29 0.65
CA ALA A 455 2.11 -23.35 1.66
C ALA A 455 2.87 -22.02 1.81
N SER A 456 3.01 -21.23 0.74
CA SER A 456 3.70 -19.93 0.77
C SER A 456 3.11 -18.96 1.80
N TYR A 457 1.78 -18.99 1.99
CA TYR A 457 1.09 -18.19 2.99
C TYR A 457 1.57 -18.55 4.40
N TRP A 458 1.54 -19.83 4.75
CA TRP A 458 1.88 -20.30 6.10
C TRP A 458 3.37 -20.16 6.40
N LEU A 459 4.23 -20.42 5.40
CA LEU A 459 5.67 -20.17 5.50
C LEU A 459 5.98 -18.70 5.82
N ALA A 460 5.24 -17.77 5.19
CA ALA A 460 5.37 -16.34 5.42
C ALA A 460 4.78 -15.90 6.78
N ARG A 461 3.55 -16.35 7.12
CA ARG A 461 2.86 -16.01 8.38
C ARG A 461 3.66 -16.45 9.61
N HIS A 462 4.19 -17.67 9.58
CA HIS A 462 4.99 -18.21 10.69
C HIS A 462 6.48 -17.80 10.60
N ARG A 463 6.89 -17.10 9.54
CA ARG A 463 8.26 -16.64 9.30
C ARG A 463 9.29 -17.78 9.36
N VAL A 464 8.89 -18.96 8.89
CA VAL A 464 9.71 -20.17 8.85
C VAL A 464 10.94 -19.96 7.95
N ILE A 465 10.75 -19.20 6.87
CA ILE A 465 11.75 -18.96 5.84
C ILE A 465 12.13 -17.48 5.77
N ALA A 466 13.40 -17.22 5.50
CA ALA A 466 13.90 -15.91 5.12
C ALA A 466 14.35 -15.93 3.66
N ARG A 467 14.12 -14.84 2.92
CA ARG A 467 14.50 -14.73 1.50
C ARG A 467 15.98 -15.07 1.27
N GLN A 468 16.83 -14.43 2.06
CA GLN A 468 18.27 -14.69 2.14
C GLN A 468 18.70 -14.68 3.60
N THR A 469 19.68 -15.51 3.93
CA THR A 469 20.30 -15.55 5.27
C THR A 469 21.23 -14.35 5.42
N ARG A 470 21.28 -13.75 6.62
CA ARG A 470 22.20 -12.64 6.92
C ARG A 470 23.63 -13.16 7.12
N GLY A 471 24.62 -12.30 6.92
CA GLY A 471 26.05 -12.65 6.98
C GLY A 471 26.40 -13.47 8.23
N GLY A 472 26.99 -14.65 8.01
CA GLY A 472 27.37 -15.61 9.06
C GLY A 472 26.87 -17.03 8.81
N GLN A 473 25.87 -17.24 7.94
CA GLN A 473 25.41 -18.58 7.57
C GLN A 473 26.09 -19.11 6.29
N GLU A 474 26.31 -20.42 6.28
CA GLU A 474 26.98 -21.16 5.20
C GLU A 474 26.17 -21.17 3.91
N ASP A 475 24.85 -21.36 4.00
CA ASP A 475 23.95 -21.33 2.86
C ASP A 475 23.30 -19.95 2.66
N ARG A 476 23.62 -19.31 1.51
CA ARG A 476 23.12 -17.99 1.08
C ARG A 476 22.18 -18.04 -0.13
N ARG A 477 21.70 -19.23 -0.53
CA ARG A 477 20.82 -19.39 -1.70
C ARG A 477 19.55 -18.53 -1.55
N ASP A 478 18.99 -18.08 -2.66
CA ASP A 478 17.65 -17.49 -2.61
C ASP A 478 16.64 -18.60 -2.26
N ILE A 479 15.69 -18.28 -1.39
CA ILE A 479 14.67 -19.24 -0.94
C ILE A 479 13.88 -19.86 -2.10
N THR A 480 13.72 -19.15 -3.20
CA THR A 480 13.05 -19.66 -4.41
C THR A 480 13.75 -20.89 -4.98
N ALA A 481 15.09 -20.94 -4.94
CA ALA A 481 15.85 -22.11 -5.38
C ALA A 481 15.63 -23.32 -4.46
N VAL A 482 15.50 -23.08 -3.16
CA VAL A 482 15.24 -24.15 -2.18
C VAL A 482 13.81 -24.69 -2.33
N LEU A 483 12.82 -23.80 -2.49
CA LEU A 483 11.44 -24.21 -2.77
C LEU A 483 11.32 -24.94 -4.11
N SER A 484 12.10 -24.54 -5.12
CA SER A 484 12.17 -25.25 -6.41
C SER A 484 12.66 -26.70 -6.21
N LEU A 485 13.65 -26.92 -5.34
CA LEU A 485 14.09 -28.28 -5.00
C LEU A 485 12.99 -29.05 -4.24
N MET A 486 12.33 -28.41 -3.28
CA MET A 486 11.26 -29.04 -2.50
C MET A 486 10.09 -29.51 -3.37
N VAL A 487 9.69 -28.75 -4.40
CA VAL A 487 8.58 -29.16 -5.27
C VAL A 487 8.96 -30.24 -6.30
N ASN A 488 10.25 -30.55 -6.44
CA ASN A 488 10.74 -31.65 -7.28
C ASN A 488 11.10 -32.90 -6.44
N ASP A 489 10.87 -32.86 -5.13
CA ASP A 489 11.26 -33.91 -4.19
C ASP A 489 10.05 -34.35 -3.36
N GLU A 490 9.87 -35.66 -3.17
CA GLU A 490 8.70 -36.21 -2.48
C GLU A 490 8.64 -35.78 -1.01
N HIS A 491 9.79 -35.77 -0.33
CA HIS A 491 9.89 -35.29 1.05
C HIS A 491 9.57 -33.80 1.13
N GLY A 492 10.05 -33.01 0.17
CA GLY A 492 9.72 -31.60 0.03
C GLY A 492 8.22 -31.34 -0.14
N VAL A 493 7.54 -32.07 -1.04
CA VAL A 493 6.09 -31.94 -1.25
C VAL A 493 5.31 -32.32 0.01
N ARG A 494 5.67 -33.44 0.66
CA ARG A 494 5.07 -33.84 1.95
C ARG A 494 5.28 -32.76 3.01
N GLN A 495 6.44 -32.13 3.08
CA GLN A 495 6.74 -31.06 4.04
C GLN A 495 5.87 -29.83 3.80
N LEU A 496 5.66 -29.43 2.55
CA LEU A 496 4.76 -28.33 2.20
C LEU A 496 3.29 -28.64 2.55
N ILE A 497 2.85 -29.88 2.36
CA ILE A 497 1.54 -30.35 2.79
C ILE A 497 1.39 -30.27 4.32
N ALA A 498 2.40 -30.72 5.07
CA ALA A 498 2.40 -30.63 6.52
C ALA A 498 2.31 -29.17 7.01
N VAL A 499 3.05 -28.25 6.36
CA VAL A 499 2.98 -26.81 6.65
C VAL A 499 1.55 -26.26 6.50
N ILE A 500 0.82 -26.67 5.47
CA ILE A 500 -0.58 -26.27 5.25
C ILE A 500 -1.47 -26.82 6.37
N HIS A 501 -1.34 -28.11 6.71
CA HIS A 501 -2.15 -28.74 7.74
C HIS A 501 -1.91 -28.14 9.13
N ASP A 502 -0.65 -27.94 9.51
CA ASP A 502 -0.28 -27.33 10.78
C ASP A 502 -0.82 -25.89 10.86
N GLY A 503 -0.61 -25.10 9.80
CA GLY A 503 -1.08 -23.73 9.72
C GLY A 503 -2.60 -23.60 9.83
N ARG A 504 -3.36 -24.40 9.07
CA ARG A 504 -4.84 -24.44 9.15
C ARG A 504 -5.36 -24.91 10.52
N SER A 505 -4.55 -25.66 11.26
CA SER A 505 -4.85 -26.09 12.62
C SER A 505 -4.39 -25.08 13.69
N GLY A 506 -3.87 -23.92 13.27
CA GLY A 506 -3.35 -22.88 14.18
C GLY A 506 -2.01 -23.22 14.82
N GLN A 507 -1.32 -24.26 14.34
CA GLN A 507 -0.04 -24.73 14.88
C GLN A 507 1.15 -24.16 14.09
N ALA A 508 2.28 -23.98 14.77
CA ALA A 508 3.53 -23.65 14.08
C ALA A 508 3.98 -24.83 13.21
N PRO A 509 4.45 -24.60 11.97
CA PRO A 509 4.89 -25.69 11.09
C PRO A 509 6.00 -26.53 11.71
N ARG A 510 5.82 -27.85 11.71
CA ARG A 510 6.82 -28.80 12.22
C ARG A 510 7.62 -29.46 11.10
N ARG A 511 8.77 -30.02 11.48
CA ARG A 511 9.60 -30.85 10.60
C ARG A 511 8.96 -32.22 10.46
N ILE A 512 8.99 -32.74 9.24
CA ILE A 512 8.67 -34.14 8.97
C ILE A 512 9.88 -34.87 8.41
N ASP A 513 9.94 -36.18 8.63
CA ASP A 513 10.90 -37.06 7.98
C ASP A 513 10.48 -37.40 6.54
N ALA A 514 11.34 -38.13 5.83
CA ALA A 514 11.09 -38.53 4.43
C ALA A 514 9.84 -39.41 4.25
N ALA A 515 9.43 -40.16 5.28
CA ALA A 515 8.21 -40.97 5.25
C ALA A 515 6.94 -40.14 5.55
N GLY A 516 7.11 -38.90 6.02
CA GLY A 516 6.04 -38.01 6.44
C GLY A 516 5.69 -38.07 7.93
N GLY A 517 6.49 -38.77 8.73
CA GLY A 517 6.38 -38.80 10.19
C GLY A 517 6.85 -37.48 10.80
N THR A 518 6.25 -37.07 11.93
CA THR A 518 6.73 -35.88 12.67
C THR A 518 8.07 -36.16 13.32
N VAL A 519 9.05 -35.29 13.09
CA VAL A 519 10.33 -35.35 13.81
C VAL A 519 10.12 -34.84 15.24
N VAL A 520 10.40 -35.69 16.23
CA VAL A 520 10.27 -35.36 17.65
C VAL A 520 11.66 -35.17 18.28
N ALA A 521 11.79 -34.19 19.16
CA ALA A 521 13.02 -34.00 19.92
C ALA A 521 13.09 -35.01 21.09
N ALA A 522 14.22 -35.04 21.80
CA ALA A 522 14.43 -35.96 22.93
C ALA A 522 13.42 -35.79 24.08
N ASN A 523 12.74 -34.64 24.16
CA ASN A 523 11.67 -34.38 25.13
C ASN A 523 10.27 -34.81 24.66
N GLY A 524 10.15 -35.42 23.48
CA GLY A 524 8.89 -35.86 22.89
C GLY A 524 8.11 -34.76 22.15
N GLU A 525 8.58 -33.52 22.17
CA GLU A 525 7.92 -32.40 21.48
C GLU A 525 8.27 -32.38 19.98
N PRO A 526 7.34 -31.96 19.10
CA PRO A 526 7.64 -31.77 17.67
C PRO A 526 8.76 -30.75 17.46
N VAL A 527 9.72 -31.08 16.60
CA VAL A 527 10.76 -30.14 16.20
C VAL A 527 10.16 -29.15 15.20
N LEU A 528 10.24 -27.85 15.50
CA LEU A 528 9.72 -26.80 14.62
C LEU A 528 10.55 -26.68 13.34
N LEU A 529 9.84 -26.38 12.25
CA LEU A 529 10.45 -26.11 10.97
C LEU A 529 11.15 -24.75 11.01
N ASP A 530 12.38 -24.69 10.50
CA ASP A 530 13.14 -23.44 10.38
C ASP A 530 13.93 -23.39 9.07
N SER A 531 14.36 -22.16 8.73
CA SER A 531 15.05 -21.91 7.47
C SER A 531 16.39 -22.64 7.35
N ALA A 532 17.10 -22.92 8.45
CA ALA A 532 18.41 -23.55 8.38
C ALA A 532 18.26 -25.02 8.01
N TRP A 533 17.31 -25.71 8.63
CA TRP A 533 16.99 -27.09 8.31
C TRP A 533 16.51 -27.25 6.86
N ILE A 534 15.55 -26.43 6.41
CA ILE A 534 15.06 -26.52 5.02
C ILE A 534 16.21 -26.38 4.02
N ARG A 535 17.12 -25.44 4.28
CA ARG A 535 18.27 -25.19 3.43
C ARG A 535 19.25 -26.37 3.41
N GLN A 536 19.51 -26.98 4.56
CA GLN A 536 20.40 -28.13 4.68
C GLN A 536 19.81 -29.40 4.06
N THR A 537 18.49 -29.60 4.16
CA THR A 537 17.81 -30.79 3.63
C THR A 537 17.76 -30.79 2.10
N TRP A 538 17.42 -29.66 1.47
CA TRP A 538 17.30 -29.57 0.02
C TRP A 538 18.52 -28.85 -0.59
N GLN A 539 19.59 -29.61 -0.82
CA GLN A 539 20.82 -29.17 -1.51
C GLN A 539 20.85 -29.68 -2.96
N LEU A 540 21.51 -28.94 -3.86
CA LEU A 540 21.81 -29.45 -5.19
C LEU A 540 22.80 -30.59 -5.04
N LYS A 541 22.46 -31.80 -5.50
CA LYS A 541 23.41 -32.92 -5.55
C LYS A 541 24.61 -32.50 -6.39
N SER A 542 25.78 -32.38 -5.78
CA SER A 542 27.05 -32.38 -6.50
C SER A 542 27.35 -33.82 -6.91
N ASP A 543 27.70 -34.06 -8.17
CA ASP A 543 28.06 -35.39 -8.73
C ASP A 543 29.37 -35.98 -8.17
N GLU A 544 29.81 -35.58 -6.98
CA GLU A 544 30.99 -36.16 -6.32
C GLU A 544 30.54 -37.01 -5.11
N PRO A 545 31.02 -38.26 -5.00
CA PRO A 545 30.61 -39.16 -3.93
C PRO A 545 30.99 -38.60 -2.56
N GLU A 546 30.06 -38.67 -1.61
CA GLU A 546 30.24 -38.29 -0.21
C GLU A 546 31.40 -39.09 0.39
N THR A 547 32.48 -38.39 0.74
CA THR A 547 33.43 -38.86 1.76
C THR A 547 33.05 -38.20 3.08
N ASP A 548 32.64 -39.02 4.05
CA ASP A 548 32.55 -38.68 5.47
C ASP A 548 33.95 -38.27 5.98
N GLU A 549 34.23 -36.97 5.92
CA GLU A 549 35.11 -36.17 6.77
C GLU A 549 35.28 -34.81 6.05
N GLU A 550 34.82 -33.71 6.65
CA GLU A 550 35.06 -32.36 6.13
C GLU A 550 36.57 -32.12 5.93
N PRO A 551 37.03 -31.68 4.76
CA PRO A 551 38.16 -30.78 4.69
C PRO A 551 37.60 -29.37 4.65
N LEU A 552 37.88 -28.59 5.69
CA LEU A 552 37.91 -27.12 5.63
C LEU A 552 38.47 -26.72 4.26
N ALA A 553 37.65 -26.08 3.42
CA ALA A 553 37.97 -25.81 2.02
C ALA A 553 39.41 -25.29 1.92
N SER A 554 40.29 -26.12 1.33
CA SER A 554 41.73 -25.84 1.37
C SER A 554 42.00 -24.43 0.82
N PRO A 555 43.03 -23.73 1.30
CA PRO A 555 43.40 -22.41 0.75
C PRO A 555 43.51 -22.42 -0.79
N ALA A 556 43.91 -23.56 -1.37
CA ALA A 556 43.93 -23.79 -2.82
C ALA A 556 42.53 -23.83 -3.44
N ALA A 557 41.56 -24.54 -2.85
CA ALA A 557 40.16 -24.57 -3.32
C ALA A 557 39.51 -23.18 -3.21
N THR A 558 39.81 -22.44 -2.14
CA THR A 558 39.37 -21.05 -1.96
C THR A 558 39.98 -20.12 -3.02
N LEU A 559 41.26 -20.29 -3.35
CA LEU A 559 41.92 -19.54 -4.42
C LEU A 559 41.29 -19.83 -5.79
N LEU A 560 41.03 -21.09 -6.11
CA LEU A 560 40.40 -21.50 -7.38
C LEU A 560 38.98 -20.93 -7.52
N LYS A 561 38.19 -20.94 -6.43
CA LYS A 561 36.86 -20.32 -6.40
C LYS A 561 36.92 -18.80 -6.63
N ARG A 562 37.90 -18.11 -6.01
CA ARG A 562 38.11 -16.67 -6.22
C ARG A 562 38.61 -16.36 -7.63
N GLN A 563 39.43 -17.23 -8.22
CA GLN A 563 39.86 -17.13 -9.62
C GLN A 563 38.67 -17.23 -10.58
N ASN A 564 37.76 -18.19 -10.35
CA ASN A 564 36.54 -18.33 -11.16
C ASN A 564 35.59 -17.13 -11.01
N SER A 565 35.44 -16.60 -9.79
CA SER A 565 34.65 -15.39 -9.53
C SER A 565 35.24 -14.15 -10.23
N LEU A 566 36.57 -14.03 -10.27
CA LEU A 566 37.25 -12.97 -11.00
C LEU A 566 37.02 -13.09 -12.51
N ALA A 567 37.10 -14.30 -13.07
CA ALA A 567 36.84 -14.55 -14.48
C ALA A 567 35.40 -14.19 -14.89
N LEU A 568 34.41 -14.54 -14.06
CA LEU A 568 33.01 -14.18 -14.28
C LEU A 568 32.79 -12.67 -14.21
N SER A 569 33.43 -11.98 -13.26
CA SER A 569 33.34 -10.53 -13.13
C SER A 569 33.91 -9.82 -14.36
N LEU A 570 35.04 -10.28 -14.89
CA LEU A 570 35.63 -9.75 -16.12
C LEU A 570 34.74 -9.97 -17.35
N LYS A 571 34.05 -11.12 -17.43
CA LYS A 571 33.05 -11.37 -18.47
C LYS A 571 31.89 -10.37 -18.36
N GLY A 572 31.37 -10.14 -17.14
CA GLY A 572 30.32 -9.16 -16.88
C GLY A 572 30.71 -7.73 -17.24
N THR A 573 31.93 -7.30 -16.90
CA THR A 573 32.45 -5.98 -17.29
C THR A 573 32.55 -5.83 -18.81
N ARG A 574 32.98 -6.87 -19.52
CA ARG A 574 33.02 -6.88 -21.00
C ARG A 574 31.62 -6.73 -21.60
N GLU A 575 30.63 -7.43 -21.04
CA GLU A 575 29.24 -7.32 -21.50
C GLU A 575 28.64 -5.94 -21.19
N ALA A 576 28.95 -5.35 -20.04
CA ALA A 576 28.53 -4.00 -19.69
C ALA A 576 29.12 -2.94 -20.63
N LEU A 577 30.40 -3.08 -21.03
CA LEU A 577 31.02 -2.20 -22.02
C LEU A 577 30.34 -2.30 -23.39
N LYS A 578 29.93 -3.50 -23.83
CA LYS A 578 29.18 -3.68 -25.08
C LYS A 578 27.80 -3.00 -25.05
N LYS A 579 27.15 -2.94 -23.89
CA LYS A 579 25.85 -2.28 -23.74
C LYS A 579 25.92 -0.75 -23.88
N LEU A 580 27.11 -0.16 -23.89
CA LEU A 580 27.26 1.26 -24.22
C LEU A 580 26.89 1.55 -25.68
N ASP A 581 26.80 0.52 -26.53
CA ASP A 581 26.35 0.62 -27.92
C ASP A 581 24.81 0.57 -28.07
N ASP A 582 24.06 0.27 -27.00
CA ASP A 582 22.61 0.09 -27.03
C ASP A 582 21.81 1.38 -27.28
N PRO A 583 22.15 2.54 -26.68
CA PRO A 583 21.52 3.80 -27.03
C PRO A 583 21.88 4.14 -28.48
N LYS A 584 20.88 4.27 -29.36
CA LYS A 584 21.08 4.53 -30.79
C LYS A 584 20.43 5.84 -31.20
N ASN A 585 21.04 6.51 -32.17
CA ASN A 585 20.44 7.62 -32.91
C ASN A 585 19.27 7.13 -33.78
N GLU A 586 18.49 8.08 -34.32
CA GLU A 586 17.36 7.80 -35.22
C GLU A 586 17.78 7.05 -36.49
N ASP A 587 19.05 7.16 -36.91
CA ASP A 587 19.65 6.46 -38.04
C ASP A 587 20.21 5.06 -37.68
N GLY A 588 20.10 4.65 -36.41
CA GLY A 588 20.56 3.36 -35.90
C GLY A 588 22.04 3.29 -35.50
N THR A 589 22.79 4.38 -35.59
CA THR A 589 24.19 4.44 -35.12
C THR A 589 24.25 4.49 -33.59
N PRO A 590 25.17 3.77 -32.92
CA PRO A 590 25.35 3.87 -31.47
C PRO A 590 25.71 5.29 -31.05
N LEU A 591 25.01 5.81 -30.03
CA LEU A 591 25.14 7.18 -29.56
C LEU A 591 26.57 7.47 -29.04
N VAL A 592 27.23 6.45 -28.49
CA VAL A 592 28.61 6.51 -27.99
C VAL A 592 29.63 6.76 -29.12
N GLU A 593 29.34 6.37 -30.36
CA GLU A 593 30.21 6.65 -31.52
C GLU A 593 30.11 8.12 -31.95
N THR A 594 28.95 8.76 -31.73
CA THR A 594 28.72 10.18 -32.05
C THR A 594 29.10 11.15 -30.92
N LEU A 595 28.78 10.82 -29.67
CA LEU A 595 28.99 11.72 -28.52
C LEU A 595 30.26 11.42 -27.74
N GLY A 596 30.83 10.22 -27.90
CA GLY A 596 31.94 9.73 -27.08
C GLY A 596 31.56 9.55 -25.61
N LEU A 597 32.57 9.29 -24.79
CA LEU A 597 32.46 9.30 -23.33
C LEU A 597 33.29 10.46 -22.76
N PRO A 598 32.91 11.03 -21.60
CA PRO A 598 33.68 12.09 -20.96
C PRO A 598 35.15 11.66 -20.74
N PRO A 599 36.15 12.48 -21.14
CA PRO A 599 37.55 12.12 -21.04
C PRO A 599 38.01 11.78 -19.61
N GLU A 600 37.53 12.52 -18.60
CA GLU A 600 37.81 12.24 -17.19
C GLU A 600 37.29 10.86 -16.74
N PHE A 601 36.13 10.44 -17.25
CA PHE A 601 35.55 9.12 -16.96
C PHE A 601 36.38 8.01 -17.60
N VAL A 602 36.77 8.18 -18.87
CA VAL A 602 37.63 7.23 -19.59
C VAL A 602 39.01 7.13 -18.92
N ALA A 603 39.62 8.25 -18.55
CA ALA A 603 40.91 8.28 -17.86
C ALA A 603 40.86 7.57 -16.50
N SER A 604 39.78 7.79 -15.72
CA SER A 604 39.57 7.09 -14.45
C SER A 604 39.44 5.57 -14.65
N LEU A 605 38.66 5.14 -15.65
CA LEU A 605 38.51 3.71 -15.95
C LEU A 605 39.81 3.08 -16.43
N LEU A 606 40.57 3.76 -17.30
CA LEU A 606 41.86 3.28 -17.77
C LEU A 606 42.88 3.16 -16.65
N SER A 607 42.89 4.09 -15.69
CA SER A 607 43.76 4.02 -14.51
C SER A 607 43.50 2.76 -13.69
N GLU A 608 42.22 2.43 -13.46
CA GLU A 608 41.82 1.20 -12.76
C GLU A 608 42.19 -0.07 -13.54
N VAL A 609 42.01 -0.06 -14.86
CA VAL A 609 42.40 -1.19 -15.73
C VAL A 609 43.91 -1.40 -15.73
N VAL A 610 44.71 -0.33 -15.74
CA VAL A 610 46.19 -0.42 -15.68
C VAL A 610 46.64 -0.94 -14.31
N ALA A 611 46.07 -0.45 -13.21
CA ALA A 611 46.37 -0.96 -11.88
C ALA A 611 45.99 -2.45 -11.74
N PHE A 612 44.84 -2.83 -12.30
CA PHE A 612 44.39 -4.21 -12.36
C PHE A 612 45.32 -5.10 -13.20
N GLN A 613 45.76 -4.63 -14.38
CA GLN A 613 46.72 -5.34 -15.24
C GLN A 613 48.06 -5.56 -14.53
N GLN A 614 48.60 -4.53 -13.86
CA GLN A 614 49.84 -4.64 -13.08
C GLN A 614 49.71 -5.67 -11.96
N ARG A 615 48.56 -5.71 -11.29
CA ARG A 615 48.29 -6.71 -10.24
C ARG A 615 48.20 -8.12 -10.80
N LEU A 616 47.55 -8.32 -11.95
CA LEU A 616 47.49 -9.62 -12.62
C LEU A 616 48.87 -10.08 -13.09
N LEU A 617 49.71 -9.18 -13.62
CA LEU A 617 51.08 -9.50 -14.00
C LEU A 617 51.92 -9.95 -12.79
N LEU A 618 51.81 -9.26 -11.66
CA LEU A 618 52.46 -9.67 -10.41
C LEU A 618 52.01 -11.07 -9.97
N LEU A 619 50.70 -11.35 -10.01
CA LEU A 619 50.17 -12.67 -9.68
C LEU A 619 50.64 -13.77 -10.64
N GLY A 620 50.80 -13.44 -11.94
CA GLY A 620 51.37 -14.34 -12.94
C GLY A 620 52.84 -14.68 -12.70
N VAL A 621 53.65 -13.70 -12.27
CA VAL A 621 55.07 -13.91 -11.93
C VAL A 621 55.23 -14.88 -10.74
N TYR A 622 54.37 -14.77 -9.72
CA TYR A 622 54.36 -15.71 -8.58
C TYR A 622 54.00 -17.15 -8.99
N GLY A 623 53.18 -17.33 -10.04
CA GLY A 623 52.82 -18.64 -10.57
C GLY A 623 53.92 -19.31 -11.42
N SER A 624 54.83 -18.53 -12.00
CA SER A 624 55.93 -19.02 -12.86
C SER A 624 57.26 -19.27 -12.14
N ALA A 625 57.38 -18.88 -10.87
CA ALA A 625 58.64 -18.95 -10.11
C ALA A 625 58.80 -20.24 -9.26
N ARG A 626 57.86 -21.18 -9.33
CA ARG A 626 57.98 -22.50 -8.70
C ARG A 626 57.82 -23.57 -9.78
N THR A 627 58.85 -24.39 -9.95
CA THR A 627 58.74 -25.62 -10.74
C THR A 627 58.02 -26.69 -9.92
N PRO A 628 57.32 -27.65 -10.54
CA PRO A 628 56.63 -28.72 -9.83
C PRO A 628 57.51 -29.47 -8.82
N ASP A 629 58.81 -29.58 -9.09
CA ASP A 629 59.80 -30.23 -8.21
C ASP A 629 60.05 -29.49 -6.88
N ASP A 630 59.71 -28.20 -6.79
CA ASP A 630 59.88 -27.41 -5.54
C ASP A 630 58.77 -27.67 -4.51
N LEU A 631 57.69 -28.37 -4.90
CA LEU A 631 56.54 -28.64 -4.03
C LEU A 631 56.54 -30.06 -3.42
N GLU A 632 57.38 -30.98 -3.92
CA GLU A 632 57.47 -32.36 -3.38
C GLU A 632 58.45 -32.50 -2.20
N ASN A 633 59.23 -31.47 -1.84
CA ASN A 633 60.22 -31.54 -0.75
C ASN A 633 59.85 -30.81 0.55
N GLU A 634 58.63 -30.26 0.69
CA GLU A 634 58.21 -29.57 1.92
C GLU A 634 57.36 -30.42 2.90
N ASP A 635 57.13 -31.71 2.61
CA ASP A 635 56.52 -32.66 3.57
C ASP A 635 57.56 -33.69 4.08
N LEU A 636 58.61 -33.19 4.76
CA LEU A 636 59.44 -33.94 5.71
C LEU A 636 59.62 -33.18 7.02
#